data_AF-A0ABD1DCE6-F1
#
_entry.id   AF-A0ABD1DCE6-F1
#
_cell.length_a   1.000
_cell.length_b   1.000
_cell.length_c   1.000
_cell.angle_alpha   90.00
_cell.angle_beta   90.00
_cell.angle_gamma   90.00
#
_symmetry.space_group_name_H-M   'P 1'
#
loop_
_entity.id
_entity.type
_entity.pdbx_description
1 polymer ?
#
loop_
_entity_poly.entity_id
_entity_poly.type
_entity_poly.pdbx_seq_one_letter_code
_entity_poly.pdbx_strand_id
1 'polypeptide(L)'
;MASSAIVLLLVLLIPSAFTFNLKFVNDQLRLWFDPQDVTTTFGDAINLTLWIDGYSYTKNFSIQFSESENAFVKIEPPICWFYDDEFHNNLTTFQAIGRRPGRFIVKASVEPERFVDDQRLFVRLKVALSQPLIIIALIIGWTYTACWSSGYYPQIYLNYKRQNVVGLSFDFLHINIIGHVSYAIFNSFMYWNSAIEQEYFKRHPYGLNPVIGNDVGFAVHACFATGFTILQCYVYENGGNSISKTAKAIIILYFHIIIGAACSVWFWSYHWLDFLYVLSYIKLSTTLVKYFPQAYMNYKRQSTEGFAIMNRLLDIAGGLFGILQMVINAWNFDDWQSILGDPVKFGLGVFSILFDLVFIVQHYCLYRPSQKSKNKLNKDHLKGLTRSLHLKPPALAGHSKWQNIRHIKALNDGRKSTLFIKLARQMRLAMQAGGPNPAVNATLRAAIDEALKKNMPNSTIQGVLKKFATQQSAAQLKKFTVEIKAFDQVNLICVLYTDRFTQLKMEMATTLRKNFSNFSEVKHMFDEQGYVEAIASENKAGSDLLSACTEDAIEAGAEDVEIMNEESRLIRFLCDPNEIDRVRTQLEKLGYAVEHSEHAFFPKSTIKLNPDATEAYEKLKEKLQAMDGVEDLYDNVEVVYQ
;
A
#
# COMPACT_ATOMS: atom_id res chain seq x y z
N MET A 1 9.92 -10.16 5.17
CA MET A 1 9.64 -11.59 4.86
C MET A 1 9.06 -12.38 6.04
N ALA A 2 8.78 -11.79 7.21
CA ALA A 2 8.25 -12.52 8.37
C ALA A 2 6.73 -12.33 8.63
N SER A 3 5.97 -11.82 7.65
CA SER A 3 4.52 -11.52 7.84
C SER A 3 3.59 -12.32 6.91
N SER A 4 4.15 -13.04 5.94
CA SER A 4 3.37 -13.84 4.98
C SER A 4 3.28 -15.32 5.36
N ALA A 5 4.15 -15.78 6.27
CA ALA A 5 4.17 -17.17 6.72
C ALA A 5 3.12 -17.47 7.80
N ILE A 6 2.69 -16.46 8.58
CA ILE A 6 1.75 -16.63 9.69
C ILE A 6 0.30 -16.80 9.18
N VAL A 7 -0.04 -16.18 8.04
CA VAL A 7 -1.38 -16.34 7.42
C VAL A 7 -1.52 -17.69 6.71
N LEU A 8 -0.42 -18.27 6.21
CA LEU A 8 -0.44 -19.61 5.64
C LEU A 8 -0.38 -20.71 6.73
N LEU A 9 0.27 -20.45 7.87
CA LEU A 9 0.34 -21.39 8.99
C LEU A 9 -1.00 -21.54 9.73
N LEU A 10 -1.82 -20.48 9.76
CA LEU A 10 -3.16 -20.51 10.38
C LEU A 10 -4.21 -21.25 9.53
N VAL A 11 -3.92 -21.56 8.26
CA VAL A 11 -4.77 -22.37 7.38
C VAL A 11 -4.43 -23.87 7.46
N LEU A 12 -3.29 -24.23 8.08
CA LEU A 12 -2.76 -25.60 8.09
C LEU A 12 -2.66 -26.23 9.49
N LEU A 13 -3.10 -25.56 10.55
CA LEU A 13 -3.05 -26.10 11.91
C LEU A 13 -4.41 -26.01 12.60
N ILE A 14 -5.05 -27.18 12.68
CA ILE A 14 -6.06 -27.66 13.65
C ILE A 14 -7.55 -27.52 13.21
N PRO A 15 -8.36 -28.61 13.22
CA PRO A 15 -7.97 -30.02 13.15
C PRO A 15 -8.79 -30.88 12.17
N SER A 16 -8.08 -31.77 11.49
CA SER A 16 -8.55 -33.11 11.17
C SER A 16 -8.77 -33.89 12.48
N ALA A 17 -9.90 -33.67 13.13
CA ALA A 17 -10.41 -34.50 14.21
C ALA A 17 -11.91 -34.23 14.34
N PHE A 18 -12.72 -35.00 13.60
CA PHE A 18 -14.07 -35.45 13.97
C PHE A 18 -14.65 -36.27 12.79
N THR A 19 -13.94 -37.32 12.35
CA THR A 19 -14.66 -38.47 11.76
C THR A 19 -15.22 -39.27 12.92
N PHE A 20 -16.31 -38.77 13.50
CA PHE A 20 -17.15 -39.62 14.32
C PHE A 20 -17.87 -40.55 13.34
N ASN A 21 -17.29 -41.74 13.14
CA ASN A 21 -18.04 -42.90 12.69
C ASN A 21 -19.01 -43.27 13.81
N LEU A 22 -20.08 -42.48 13.97
CA LEU A 22 -21.27 -42.93 14.65
C LEU A 22 -21.96 -43.89 13.71
N LYS A 23 -21.54 -45.15 13.76
CA LYS A 23 -22.48 -46.25 13.54
C LYS A 23 -23.48 -46.16 14.70
N PHE A 24 -24.48 -45.30 14.55
CA PHE A 24 -25.67 -45.38 15.37
C PHE A 24 -26.36 -46.69 15.00
N VAL A 25 -26.16 -47.71 15.84
CA VAL A 25 -27.13 -48.78 16.00
C VAL A 25 -28.39 -48.12 16.55
N ASN A 26 -29.34 -47.83 15.67
CA ASN A 26 -30.71 -47.47 16.03
C ASN A 26 -31.60 -47.99 14.93
N ASP A 27 -32.26 -49.13 15.16
CA ASP A 27 -33.29 -49.74 14.30
C ASP A 27 -34.59 -48.92 14.25
N GLN A 28 -34.51 -47.59 14.42
CA GLN A 28 -35.67 -46.69 14.40
C GLN A 28 -35.93 -46.19 12.98
N LEU A 29 -37.20 -46.21 12.56
CA LEU A 29 -37.66 -45.69 11.27
C LEU A 29 -37.23 -44.23 11.05
N ARG A 30 -36.61 -43.96 9.89
CA ARG A 30 -36.17 -42.64 9.44
C ARG A 30 -36.87 -42.28 8.14
N LEU A 31 -37.30 -41.02 8.06
CA LEU A 31 -37.99 -40.45 6.91
C LEU A 31 -37.30 -39.14 6.53
N TRP A 32 -36.94 -38.97 5.27
CA TRP A 32 -36.40 -37.70 4.77
C TRP A 32 -36.64 -37.52 3.26
N PHE A 33 -36.71 -36.27 2.82
CA PHE A 33 -36.73 -35.94 1.39
C PHE A 33 -35.31 -35.68 0.88
N ASP A 34 -35.00 -36.19 -0.31
CA ASP A 34 -33.74 -35.90 -1.01
C ASP A 34 -33.99 -35.73 -2.52
N PRO A 35 -33.69 -34.56 -3.12
CA PRO A 35 -33.14 -33.36 -2.49
C PRO A 35 -34.16 -32.58 -1.65
N GLN A 36 -33.70 -31.95 -0.57
CA GLN A 36 -34.53 -31.14 0.33
C GLN A 36 -34.87 -29.75 -0.25
N ASP A 37 -34.06 -29.27 -1.21
CA ASP A 37 -34.22 -28.01 -1.92
C ASP A 37 -34.51 -28.27 -3.40
N VAL A 38 -35.70 -27.87 -3.85
CA VAL A 38 -36.20 -28.17 -5.19
C VAL A 38 -36.60 -26.88 -5.89
N THR A 39 -36.23 -26.72 -7.16
CA THR A 39 -36.65 -25.59 -7.99
C THR A 39 -37.49 -26.10 -9.15
N THR A 40 -38.69 -25.55 -9.30
CA THR A 40 -39.61 -25.82 -10.42
C THR A 40 -40.07 -24.50 -11.04
N THR A 41 -40.77 -24.57 -12.17
CA THR A 41 -41.45 -23.40 -12.72
C THR A 41 -42.95 -23.46 -12.47
N PHE A 42 -43.58 -22.30 -12.58
CA PHE A 42 -45.03 -22.16 -12.46
C PHE A 42 -45.74 -23.13 -13.44
N GLY A 43 -46.59 -24.00 -12.89
CA GLY A 43 -47.35 -24.99 -13.65
C GLY A 43 -46.64 -26.32 -13.92
N ASP A 44 -45.32 -26.41 -13.74
CA ASP A 44 -44.59 -27.65 -13.92
C ASP A 44 -44.67 -28.55 -12.68
N ALA A 45 -44.86 -29.85 -12.91
CA ALA A 45 -44.80 -30.88 -11.89
C ALA A 45 -43.34 -31.31 -11.66
N ILE A 46 -42.94 -31.40 -10.40
CA ILE A 46 -41.63 -31.92 -10.00
C ILE A 46 -41.77 -33.08 -9.03
N ASN A 47 -40.95 -34.11 -9.20
CA ASN A 47 -40.96 -35.27 -8.33
C ASN A 47 -40.15 -34.98 -7.06
N LEU A 48 -40.78 -35.20 -5.91
CA LEU A 48 -40.19 -35.19 -4.58
C LEU A 48 -39.99 -36.64 -4.16
N THR A 49 -38.76 -37.02 -3.88
CA THR A 49 -38.43 -38.38 -3.46
C THR A 49 -38.32 -38.43 -1.94
N LEU A 50 -39.22 -39.19 -1.33
CA LEU A 50 -39.18 -39.56 0.08
C LEU A 50 -38.40 -40.87 0.23
N TRP A 51 -37.40 -40.84 1.10
CA TRP A 51 -36.63 -42.00 1.52
C TRP A 51 -37.13 -42.51 2.87
N ILE A 52 -37.25 -43.83 2.97
CA ILE A 52 -37.75 -44.54 4.14
C ILE A 52 -36.78 -45.67 4.45
N ASP A 53 -36.23 -45.66 5.66
CA ASP A 53 -35.24 -46.65 6.09
C ASP A 53 -35.40 -46.97 7.59
N GLY A 54 -35.38 -48.25 7.94
CA GLY A 54 -35.50 -48.73 9.32
C GLY A 54 -36.78 -49.52 9.61
N TYR A 55 -37.00 -49.82 10.89
CA TYR A 55 -38.08 -50.69 11.34
C TYR A 55 -39.28 -49.90 11.88
N SER A 56 -40.48 -50.25 11.43
CA SER A 56 -41.73 -49.67 11.92
C SER A 56 -42.34 -50.57 13.00
N TYR A 57 -42.50 -50.07 14.23
CA TYR A 57 -43.22 -50.79 15.28
C TYR A 57 -44.75 -50.70 15.15
N THR A 58 -45.24 -49.81 14.29
CA THR A 58 -46.67 -49.68 13.97
C THR A 58 -46.90 -50.26 12.58
N LYS A 59 -47.83 -51.21 12.45
CA LYS A 59 -48.07 -51.90 11.17
C LYS A 59 -48.47 -50.96 10.04
N ASN A 60 -49.11 -49.84 10.37
CA ASN A 60 -49.60 -48.87 9.41
C ASN A 60 -49.29 -47.46 9.89
N PHE A 61 -48.66 -46.65 9.03
CA PHE A 61 -48.54 -45.20 9.22
C PHE A 61 -48.89 -44.49 7.90
N SER A 62 -49.28 -43.22 8.00
CA SER A 62 -49.52 -42.38 6.83
C SER A 62 -48.65 -41.13 6.87
N ILE A 63 -48.28 -40.67 5.68
CA ILE A 63 -47.63 -39.39 5.50
C ILE A 63 -48.65 -38.47 4.86
N GLN A 64 -49.00 -37.43 5.58
CA GLN A 64 -49.94 -36.42 5.13
C GLN A 64 -49.19 -35.11 4.96
N PHE A 65 -49.35 -34.48 3.82
CA PHE A 65 -48.90 -33.10 3.67
C PHE A 65 -49.90 -32.21 4.36
N SER A 66 -49.43 -31.33 5.25
CA SER A 66 -50.29 -30.37 5.89
C SER A 66 -50.90 -29.48 4.79
N GLU A 67 -52.18 -29.70 4.47
CA GLU A 67 -52.94 -28.88 3.52
C GLU A 67 -53.12 -27.43 4.00
N SER A 68 -52.60 -27.13 5.19
CA SER A 68 -52.71 -25.84 5.86
C SER A 68 -51.77 -24.80 5.23
N GLU A 69 -52.39 -23.80 4.59
CA GLU A 69 -51.92 -22.43 4.27
C GLU A 69 -51.61 -22.08 2.81
N ASN A 70 -51.39 -23.04 1.90
CA ASN A 70 -50.89 -22.72 0.56
C ASN A 70 -51.78 -23.20 -0.59
N ALA A 71 -52.69 -22.32 -1.06
CA ALA A 71 -53.23 -22.37 -2.43
C ALA A 71 -52.15 -22.25 -3.53
N PHE A 72 -50.87 -22.23 -3.14
CA PHE A 72 -49.71 -21.88 -3.95
C PHE A 72 -48.87 -23.10 -4.37
N VAL A 73 -49.01 -24.26 -3.72
CA VAL A 73 -48.32 -25.51 -4.11
C VAL A 73 -49.27 -26.69 -3.93
N LYS A 74 -49.44 -27.51 -4.98
CA LYS A 74 -50.27 -28.73 -4.95
C LYS A 74 -49.37 -29.95 -4.86
N ILE A 75 -49.66 -30.89 -3.94
CA ILE A 75 -48.96 -32.17 -3.82
C ILE A 75 -49.89 -33.32 -4.23
N GLU A 76 -49.38 -34.24 -5.05
CA GLU A 76 -50.11 -35.43 -5.52
C GLU A 76 -49.27 -36.71 -5.35
N PRO A 77 -49.74 -37.74 -4.63
CA PRO A 77 -50.95 -37.77 -3.81
C PRO A 77 -50.79 -36.94 -2.50
N PRO A 78 -51.88 -36.37 -1.95
CA PRO A 78 -51.82 -35.56 -0.72
C PRO A 78 -51.56 -36.40 0.55
N ILE A 79 -51.90 -37.69 0.50
CA ILE A 79 -51.71 -38.66 1.58
C ILE A 79 -51.18 -39.95 0.96
N CYS A 80 -50.19 -40.57 1.61
CA CYS A 80 -49.67 -41.88 1.24
C CYS A 80 -49.65 -42.81 2.46
N TRP A 81 -50.10 -44.05 2.26
CA TRP A 81 -50.22 -45.07 3.30
C TRP A 81 -49.14 -46.13 3.15
N PHE A 82 -48.52 -46.52 4.27
CA PHE A 82 -47.50 -47.56 4.35
C PHE A 82 -48.01 -48.69 5.24
N TYR A 83 -47.76 -49.93 4.82
CA TYR A 83 -48.33 -51.15 5.44
C TYR A 83 -47.27 -52.22 5.78
N ASP A 84 -45.99 -51.92 5.59
CA ASP A 84 -44.87 -52.85 5.86
C ASP A 84 -44.25 -52.58 7.23
N ASP A 85 -43.65 -53.61 7.83
CA ASP A 85 -42.99 -53.55 9.13
C ASP A 85 -41.48 -53.21 8.99
N GLU A 86 -40.89 -53.43 7.82
CA GLU A 86 -39.45 -53.28 7.56
C GLU A 86 -39.20 -52.57 6.23
N PHE A 87 -38.47 -51.45 6.26
CA PHE A 87 -38.14 -50.65 5.08
C PHE A 87 -36.62 -50.62 4.91
N HIS A 88 -36.12 -51.10 3.78
CA HIS A 88 -34.69 -51.07 3.42
C HIS A 88 -34.50 -50.19 2.19
N ASN A 89 -34.10 -48.93 2.39
CA ASN A 89 -33.97 -47.95 1.30
C ASN A 89 -35.21 -47.85 0.39
N ASN A 90 -36.42 -47.92 0.96
CA ASN A 90 -37.64 -47.76 0.18
C ASN A 90 -37.78 -46.30 -0.25
N LEU A 91 -38.23 -46.10 -1.50
CA LEU A 91 -38.45 -44.78 -2.07
C LEU A 91 -39.91 -44.60 -2.49
N THR A 92 -40.47 -43.45 -2.14
CA THR A 92 -41.82 -43.03 -2.56
C THR A 92 -41.72 -41.67 -3.22
N THR A 93 -42.45 -41.46 -4.32
CA THR A 93 -42.41 -40.19 -5.05
C THR A 93 -43.73 -39.46 -4.95
N PHE A 94 -43.65 -38.15 -4.73
CA PHE A 94 -44.77 -37.22 -4.72
C PHE A 94 -44.58 -36.18 -5.80
N GLN A 95 -45.63 -35.75 -6.49
CA GLN A 95 -45.56 -34.65 -7.44
C GLN A 95 -45.92 -33.33 -6.77
N ALA A 96 -44.99 -32.38 -6.80
CA ALA A 96 -45.22 -30.99 -6.41
C ALA A 96 -45.49 -30.13 -7.65
N ILE A 97 -46.58 -29.36 -7.62
CA ILE A 97 -46.95 -28.44 -8.70
C ILE A 97 -47.05 -27.02 -8.11
N GLY A 98 -46.18 -26.13 -8.57
CA GLY A 98 -46.21 -24.72 -8.18
C GLY A 98 -47.38 -23.97 -8.82
N ARG A 99 -48.29 -23.43 -8.00
CA ARG A 99 -49.45 -22.62 -8.41
C ARG A 99 -49.23 -21.11 -8.29
N ARG A 100 -48.13 -20.68 -7.68
CA ARG A 100 -47.71 -19.28 -7.62
C ARG A 100 -46.17 -19.21 -7.60
N PRO A 101 -45.54 -18.23 -8.25
CA PRO A 101 -44.11 -17.96 -8.05
C PRO A 101 -43.84 -17.60 -6.59
N GLY A 102 -42.73 -18.08 -6.04
CA GLY A 102 -42.46 -17.90 -4.62
C GLY A 102 -41.48 -18.93 -4.06
N ARG A 103 -41.21 -18.77 -2.76
CA ARG A 103 -40.52 -19.77 -1.94
C ARG A 103 -41.53 -20.34 -0.97
N PHE A 104 -41.73 -21.66 -1.03
CA PHE A 104 -42.71 -22.36 -0.22
C PHE A 104 -42.05 -23.51 0.50
N ILE A 105 -42.64 -23.87 1.63
CA ILE A 105 -42.19 -25.00 2.43
C ILE A 105 -43.34 -25.96 2.52
N VAL A 106 -43.13 -27.11 1.93
CA VAL A 106 -44.06 -28.22 1.93
C VAL A 106 -43.68 -29.09 3.11
N LYS A 107 -44.45 -29.02 4.19
CA LYS A 107 -44.27 -29.88 5.37
C LYS A 107 -45.15 -31.11 5.25
N ALA A 108 -44.62 -32.25 5.64
CA ALA A 108 -45.41 -33.45 5.86
C ALA A 108 -45.37 -33.83 7.33
N SER A 109 -46.49 -34.37 7.81
CA SER A 109 -46.68 -34.91 9.14
C SER A 109 -46.90 -36.41 9.03
N VAL A 110 -46.46 -37.13 10.06
CA VAL A 110 -46.62 -38.58 10.15
C VAL A 110 -47.74 -38.90 11.13
N GLU A 111 -48.71 -39.71 10.72
CA GLU A 111 -49.75 -40.24 11.61
C GLU A 111 -49.53 -41.74 11.87
N PRO A 112 -49.61 -42.20 13.14
CA PRO A 112 -49.98 -41.46 14.35
C PRO A 112 -48.87 -40.51 14.87
N GLU A 113 -49.27 -39.40 15.51
CA GLU A 113 -48.34 -38.37 16.00
C GLU A 113 -47.26 -38.93 16.94
N ARG A 114 -46.05 -38.33 16.91
CA ARG A 114 -44.87 -38.70 17.73
C ARG A 114 -44.34 -40.12 17.48
N PHE A 115 -44.76 -40.76 16.39
CA PHE A 115 -44.25 -42.05 15.95
C PHE A 115 -42.81 -41.98 15.42
N VAL A 116 -42.49 -40.96 14.63
CA VAL A 116 -41.16 -40.67 14.07
C VAL A 116 -40.89 -39.17 14.22
N ASP A 117 -39.62 -38.79 14.32
CA ASP A 117 -39.21 -37.37 14.26
C ASP A 117 -39.54 -36.79 12.87
N ASP A 118 -40.64 -36.05 12.79
CA ASP A 118 -41.15 -35.41 11.57
C ASP A 118 -40.63 -33.97 11.40
N GLN A 119 -39.79 -33.46 12.31
CA GLN A 119 -39.27 -32.08 12.23
C GLN A 119 -38.47 -31.80 10.96
N ARG A 120 -37.89 -32.84 10.36
CA ARG A 120 -37.11 -32.75 9.11
C ARG A 120 -37.89 -33.16 7.87
N LEU A 121 -39.17 -33.51 8.02
CA LEU A 121 -40.02 -33.98 6.92
C LEU A 121 -40.63 -32.79 6.15
N PHE A 122 -39.76 -31.98 5.54
CA PHE A 122 -40.17 -30.86 4.70
C PHE A 122 -39.32 -30.74 3.44
N VAL A 123 -39.91 -30.16 2.40
CA VAL A 123 -39.23 -29.76 1.17
C VAL A 123 -39.35 -28.25 0.98
N ARG A 124 -38.23 -27.60 0.65
CA ARG A 124 -38.21 -26.19 0.23
C ARG A 124 -38.39 -26.13 -1.27
N LEU A 125 -39.57 -25.69 -1.71
CA LEU A 125 -39.90 -25.54 -3.11
C LEU A 125 -39.75 -24.08 -3.55
N LYS A 126 -38.85 -23.84 -4.50
CA LYS A 126 -38.79 -22.59 -5.26
C LYS A 126 -39.60 -22.74 -6.53
N VAL A 127 -40.60 -21.89 -6.70
CA VAL A 127 -41.38 -21.81 -7.92
C VAL A 127 -40.97 -20.54 -8.65
N ALA A 128 -40.30 -20.70 -9.79
CA ALA A 128 -39.98 -19.59 -10.68
C ALA A 128 -41.16 -19.24 -11.59
N LEU A 129 -41.33 -17.97 -11.93
CA LEU A 129 -42.26 -17.53 -12.96
C LEU A 129 -41.88 -18.10 -14.34
N SER A 130 -40.59 -18.20 -14.65
CA SER A 130 -40.10 -18.61 -15.97
C SER A 130 -38.70 -19.26 -15.92
N GLN A 131 -38.53 -20.40 -16.61
CA GLN A 131 -37.23 -21.07 -16.81
C GLN A 131 -36.22 -20.17 -17.55
N PRO A 132 -36.57 -19.49 -18.67
CA PRO A 132 -35.71 -18.49 -19.30
C PRO A 132 -35.13 -17.44 -18.35
N LEU A 133 -35.92 -16.92 -17.41
CA LEU A 133 -35.44 -15.88 -16.47
C LEU A 133 -34.37 -16.43 -15.51
N ILE A 134 -34.44 -17.71 -15.14
CA ILE A 134 -33.39 -18.38 -14.36
C ILE A 134 -32.08 -18.41 -15.16
N ILE A 135 -32.14 -18.81 -16.42
CA ILE A 135 -30.97 -18.90 -17.30
C ILE A 135 -30.38 -17.50 -17.53
N ILE A 136 -31.23 -16.49 -17.78
CA ILE A 136 -30.79 -15.10 -17.93
C ILE A 136 -30.11 -14.60 -16.65
N ALA A 137 -30.69 -14.84 -15.48
CA ALA A 137 -30.07 -14.47 -14.20
C ALA A 137 -28.73 -15.20 -13.97
N LEU A 138 -28.59 -16.45 -14.39
CA LEU A 138 -27.33 -17.18 -14.33
C LEU A 138 -26.27 -16.57 -15.25
N ILE A 139 -26.63 -16.24 -16.50
CA ILE A 139 -25.73 -15.59 -17.47
C ILE A 139 -25.27 -14.22 -16.95
N ILE A 140 -26.20 -13.40 -16.45
CA ILE A 140 -25.89 -12.10 -15.83
C ILE A 140 -24.98 -12.31 -14.62
N GLY A 141 -25.22 -13.37 -13.84
CA GLY A 141 -24.41 -13.78 -12.70
C GLY A 141 -22.93 -13.96 -13.05
N TRP A 142 -22.67 -14.80 -14.05
CA TRP A 142 -21.31 -15.02 -14.54
C TRP A 142 -20.72 -13.80 -15.25
N THR A 143 -21.56 -12.98 -15.88
CA THR A 143 -21.14 -11.74 -16.55
C THR A 143 -20.59 -10.74 -15.54
N TYR A 144 -21.27 -10.49 -14.42
CA TYR A 144 -20.72 -9.55 -13.42
C TYR A 144 -19.44 -10.10 -12.77
N THR A 145 -19.39 -11.41 -12.49
CA THR A 145 -18.18 -12.08 -11.99
C THR A 145 -17.02 -11.86 -12.96
N ALA A 146 -17.24 -12.05 -14.26
CA ALA A 146 -16.24 -11.81 -15.29
C ALA A 146 -15.82 -10.34 -15.36
N CYS A 147 -16.75 -9.38 -15.25
CA CYS A 147 -16.45 -7.95 -15.21
C CYS A 147 -15.52 -7.60 -14.04
N TRP A 148 -15.89 -7.98 -12.81
CA TRP A 148 -15.07 -7.69 -11.63
C TRP A 148 -13.71 -8.39 -11.66
N SER A 149 -13.66 -9.67 -12.05
CA SER A 149 -12.39 -10.38 -12.20
C SER A 149 -11.50 -9.75 -13.28
N SER A 150 -12.07 -9.34 -14.42
CA SER A 150 -11.32 -8.69 -15.49
C SER A 150 -10.81 -7.31 -15.09
N GLY A 151 -11.50 -6.62 -14.17
CA GLY A 151 -11.15 -5.29 -13.67
C GLY A 151 -9.74 -5.19 -13.07
N TYR A 152 -9.23 -6.26 -12.46
CA TYR A 152 -7.89 -6.26 -11.84
C TYR A 152 -6.75 -6.16 -12.86
N TYR A 153 -6.92 -6.77 -14.04
CA TYR A 153 -5.84 -6.93 -15.02
C TYR A 153 -5.36 -5.62 -15.64
N PRO A 154 -6.21 -4.61 -15.96
CA PRO A 154 -5.75 -3.30 -16.39
C PRO A 154 -4.70 -2.66 -15.47
N GLN A 155 -4.88 -2.73 -14.13
CA GLN A 155 -3.90 -2.17 -13.20
C GLN A 155 -2.63 -3.02 -13.16
N ILE A 156 -2.77 -4.35 -13.13
CA ILE A 156 -1.64 -5.28 -13.15
C ILE A 156 -0.78 -5.08 -14.40
N TYR A 157 -1.42 -4.97 -15.56
CA TYR A 157 -0.78 -4.70 -16.84
C TYR A 157 -0.15 -3.30 -16.87
N LEU A 158 -0.84 -2.29 -16.33
CA LEU A 158 -0.29 -0.92 -16.26
C LEU A 158 0.99 -0.87 -15.42
N ASN A 159 1.00 -1.53 -14.25
CA ASN A 159 2.15 -1.66 -13.38
C ASN A 159 3.31 -2.37 -14.10
N TYR A 160 3.02 -3.49 -14.77
CA TYR A 160 4.00 -4.24 -15.56
C TYR A 160 4.55 -3.39 -16.72
N LYS A 161 3.70 -2.75 -17.50
CA LYS A 161 4.13 -1.94 -18.65
C LYS A 161 5.02 -0.77 -18.25
N ARG A 162 4.72 -0.15 -17.12
CA ARG A 162 5.42 1.05 -16.64
C ARG A 162 6.64 0.74 -15.78
N GLN A 163 6.72 -0.48 -15.22
CA GLN A 163 7.69 -0.86 -14.19
C GLN A 163 7.69 0.14 -13.01
N ASN A 164 6.56 0.80 -12.77
CA ASN A 164 6.34 1.74 -11.68
C ASN A 164 4.89 1.71 -11.22
N VAL A 165 4.68 1.88 -9.91
CA VAL A 165 3.37 1.89 -9.25
C VAL A 165 3.02 3.27 -8.69
N VAL A 166 3.77 4.31 -9.08
CA VAL A 166 3.53 5.69 -8.65
C VAL A 166 2.14 6.13 -9.10
N GLY A 167 1.30 6.43 -8.11
CA GLY A 167 -0.10 6.82 -8.28
C GLY A 167 -1.13 5.76 -7.91
N LEU A 168 -0.68 4.58 -7.51
CA LEU A 168 -1.50 3.57 -6.85
C LEU A 168 -1.31 3.67 -5.32
N SER A 169 -2.40 3.79 -4.58
CA SER A 169 -2.38 3.91 -3.13
C SER A 169 -2.10 2.57 -2.46
N PHE A 170 -1.10 2.53 -1.59
CA PHE A 170 -0.76 1.31 -0.85
C PHE A 170 -1.81 1.04 0.22
N ASP A 171 -2.36 2.08 0.83
CA ASP A 171 -3.48 1.99 1.76
C ASP A 171 -4.69 1.33 1.11
N PHE A 172 -5.03 1.75 -0.12
CA PHE A 172 -6.12 1.14 -0.90
C PHE A 172 -5.90 -0.37 -1.04
N LEU A 173 -4.71 -0.81 -1.47
CA LEU A 173 -4.42 -2.23 -1.68
C LEU A 173 -4.43 -3.05 -0.38
N HIS A 174 -3.82 -2.53 0.68
CA HIS A 174 -3.65 -3.27 1.94
C HIS A 174 -4.95 -3.37 2.75
N ILE A 175 -5.84 -2.37 2.67
CA ILE A 175 -7.19 -2.49 3.22
C ILE A 175 -8.02 -3.46 2.36
N ASN A 176 -7.87 -3.41 1.04
CA ASN A 176 -8.65 -4.25 0.13
C ASN A 176 -8.32 -5.74 0.24
N ILE A 177 -7.05 -6.11 0.45
CA ILE A 177 -6.67 -7.54 0.58
C ILE A 177 -7.30 -8.19 1.81
N ILE A 178 -7.43 -7.47 2.93
CA ILE A 178 -8.10 -7.99 4.14
C ILE A 178 -9.56 -8.31 3.81
N GLY A 179 -10.26 -7.36 3.18
CA GLY A 179 -11.64 -7.58 2.75
C GLY A 179 -11.78 -8.77 1.81
N HIS A 180 -10.91 -8.88 0.80
CA HIS A 180 -10.94 -10.00 -0.13
C HIS A 180 -10.69 -11.35 0.56
N VAL A 181 -9.69 -11.44 1.44
CA VAL A 181 -9.40 -12.67 2.21
C VAL A 181 -10.59 -13.05 3.08
N SER A 182 -11.16 -12.09 3.83
CA SER A 182 -12.36 -12.33 4.65
C SER A 182 -13.53 -12.84 3.80
N TYR A 183 -13.74 -12.27 2.62
CA TYR A 183 -14.81 -12.69 1.70
C TYR A 183 -14.55 -14.06 1.09
N ALA A 184 -13.30 -14.37 0.73
CA ALA A 184 -12.95 -15.69 0.19
C ALA A 184 -13.16 -16.79 1.24
N ILE A 185 -12.78 -16.55 2.50
CA ILE A 185 -13.04 -17.47 3.61
C ILE A 185 -14.55 -17.64 3.80
N PHE A 186 -15.30 -16.55 3.92
CA PHE A 186 -16.76 -16.59 4.07
C PHE A 186 -17.44 -17.44 2.99
N ASN A 187 -17.20 -17.12 1.71
CA ASN A 187 -17.84 -17.82 0.60
C ASN A 187 -17.39 -19.29 0.51
N SER A 188 -16.10 -19.58 0.71
CA SER A 188 -15.59 -20.95 0.60
C SER A 188 -16.18 -21.86 1.68
N PHE A 189 -16.26 -21.38 2.92
CA PHE A 189 -16.84 -22.17 4.02
C PHE A 189 -18.35 -22.31 3.90
N MET A 190 -19.07 -21.25 3.54
CA MET A 190 -20.52 -21.34 3.28
C MET A 190 -20.84 -22.30 2.13
N TYR A 191 -19.98 -22.40 1.12
CA TYR A 191 -20.23 -23.24 -0.06
C TYR A 191 -19.81 -24.70 0.10
N TRP A 192 -18.68 -24.99 0.76
CA TRP A 192 -18.12 -26.36 0.84
C TRP A 192 -18.29 -27.04 2.19
N ASN A 193 -18.60 -26.33 3.27
CA ASN A 193 -18.70 -26.93 4.60
C ASN A 193 -20.16 -27.25 4.96
N SER A 194 -20.49 -28.54 4.94
CA SER A 194 -21.83 -29.04 5.26
C SER A 194 -22.27 -28.77 6.70
N ALA A 195 -21.35 -28.67 7.67
CA ALA A 195 -21.69 -28.35 9.06
C ALA A 195 -22.10 -26.88 9.21
N ILE A 196 -21.40 -25.95 8.55
CA ILE A 196 -21.76 -24.53 8.50
C ILE A 196 -23.09 -24.34 7.79
N GLU A 197 -23.29 -25.05 6.68
CA GLU A 197 -24.53 -25.02 5.93
C GLU A 197 -25.72 -25.53 6.77
N GLN A 198 -25.55 -26.63 7.50
CA GLN A 198 -26.55 -27.11 8.45
C GLN A 198 -26.82 -26.11 9.57
N GLU A 199 -25.78 -25.44 10.09
CA GLU A 199 -25.93 -24.40 11.10
C GLU A 199 -26.73 -23.19 10.57
N TYR A 200 -26.45 -22.79 9.32
CA TYR A 200 -27.19 -21.77 8.61
C TYR A 200 -28.66 -22.16 8.48
N PHE A 201 -28.96 -23.37 8.02
CA PHE A 201 -30.33 -23.86 7.92
C PHE A 201 -31.01 -24.06 9.27
N LYS A 202 -30.28 -24.29 10.36
CA LYS A 202 -30.87 -24.33 11.70
C LYS A 202 -31.43 -22.95 12.10
N ARG A 203 -30.73 -21.87 11.74
CA ARG A 203 -31.11 -20.49 12.08
C ARG A 203 -32.03 -19.84 11.06
N HIS A 204 -31.90 -20.27 9.81
CA HIS A 204 -32.74 -19.89 8.70
C HIS A 204 -33.33 -21.17 8.09
N PRO A 205 -34.28 -21.84 8.79
CA PRO A 205 -34.91 -23.06 8.27
C PRO A 205 -35.52 -22.87 6.88
N TYR A 206 -35.87 -21.62 6.60
CA TYR A 206 -36.56 -21.14 5.41
C TYR A 206 -35.62 -20.38 4.44
N GLY A 207 -34.36 -20.19 4.83
CA GLY A 207 -33.33 -19.55 4.01
C GLY A 207 -32.73 -20.53 3.02
N LEU A 208 -32.03 -20.01 2.02
CA LEU A 208 -31.21 -20.78 1.09
C LEU A 208 -29.78 -20.39 1.30
N ASN A 209 -28.86 -21.30 0.98
CA ASN A 209 -27.45 -20.96 1.03
C ASN A 209 -27.22 -19.67 0.20
N PRO A 210 -26.79 -18.56 0.84
CA PRO A 210 -26.67 -17.27 0.17
C PRO A 210 -25.49 -17.25 -0.82
N VAL A 211 -24.61 -18.25 -0.75
CA VAL A 211 -23.40 -18.33 -1.56
C VAL A 211 -23.58 -19.33 -2.69
N ILE A 212 -23.28 -18.89 -3.91
CA ILE A 212 -23.22 -19.72 -5.11
C ILE A 212 -21.80 -19.79 -5.68
N GLY A 213 -21.53 -20.77 -6.54
CA GLY A 213 -20.17 -21.08 -6.98
C GLY A 213 -19.41 -19.92 -7.65
N ASN A 214 -20.10 -19.02 -8.36
CA ASN A 214 -19.46 -17.85 -8.98
C ASN A 214 -19.01 -16.81 -7.94
N ASP A 215 -19.65 -16.73 -6.78
CA ASP A 215 -19.22 -15.84 -5.68
C ASP A 215 -17.91 -16.34 -5.05
N VAL A 216 -17.75 -17.66 -4.90
CA VAL A 216 -16.49 -18.29 -4.47
C VAL A 216 -15.38 -18.03 -5.48
N GLY A 217 -15.64 -18.29 -6.77
CA GLY A 217 -14.68 -18.10 -7.85
C GLY A 217 -14.18 -16.65 -7.93
N PHE A 218 -15.09 -15.68 -7.84
CA PHE A 218 -14.75 -14.26 -7.77
C PHE A 218 -13.89 -13.93 -6.54
N ALA A 219 -14.31 -14.36 -5.35
CA ALA A 219 -13.64 -14.00 -4.10
C ALA A 219 -12.19 -14.50 -4.06
N VAL A 220 -11.95 -15.75 -4.49
CA VAL A 220 -10.61 -16.34 -4.55
C VAL A 220 -9.75 -15.65 -5.59
N HIS A 221 -10.28 -15.38 -6.78
CA HIS A 221 -9.55 -14.66 -7.83
C HIS A 221 -9.15 -13.25 -7.39
N ALA A 222 -10.07 -12.53 -6.73
CA ALA A 222 -9.83 -11.19 -6.23
C ALA A 222 -8.72 -11.13 -5.17
N CYS A 223 -8.63 -12.14 -4.28
CA CYS A 223 -7.51 -12.31 -3.35
C CYS A 223 -6.19 -12.42 -4.09
N PHE A 224 -6.12 -13.34 -5.06
CA PHE A 224 -4.90 -13.58 -5.83
C PHE A 224 -4.46 -12.34 -6.61
N ALA A 225 -5.38 -11.70 -7.34
CA ALA A 225 -5.08 -10.54 -8.17
C ALA A 225 -4.63 -9.33 -7.32
N THR A 226 -5.26 -9.12 -6.15
CA THR A 226 -4.86 -8.07 -5.21
C THR A 226 -3.49 -8.37 -4.59
N GLY A 227 -3.24 -9.62 -4.19
CA GLY A 227 -1.94 -10.05 -3.68
C GLY A 227 -0.83 -9.89 -4.72
N PHE A 228 -1.10 -10.24 -5.98
CA PHE A 228 -0.18 -10.03 -7.09
C PHE A 228 0.12 -8.54 -7.32
N THR A 229 -0.90 -7.68 -7.23
CA THR A 229 -0.71 -6.22 -7.34
C THR A 229 0.12 -5.68 -6.18
N ILE A 230 -0.09 -6.19 -4.95
CA ILE A 230 0.77 -5.85 -3.79
C ILE A 230 2.21 -6.30 -4.02
N LEU A 231 2.43 -7.49 -4.58
CA LEU A 231 3.77 -7.95 -4.95
C LEU A 231 4.43 -6.99 -5.95
N GLN A 232 3.70 -6.55 -6.98
CA GLN A 232 4.19 -5.53 -7.91
C GLN A 232 4.58 -4.23 -7.21
N CYS A 233 3.88 -3.84 -6.12
CA CYS A 233 4.24 -2.67 -5.33
C CYS A 233 5.55 -2.80 -4.54
N TYR A 234 5.96 -4.03 -4.23
CA TYR A 234 7.28 -4.31 -3.63
C TYR A 234 8.39 -4.45 -4.66
N VAL A 235 8.07 -4.97 -5.86
CA VAL A 235 9.05 -5.19 -6.93
C VAL A 235 9.34 -3.92 -7.73
N TYR A 236 8.32 -3.11 -8.01
CA TYR A 236 8.43 -1.93 -8.87
C TYR A 236 8.62 -0.63 -8.10
N GLU A 237 9.14 0.36 -8.83
CA GLU A 237 9.30 1.75 -8.41
C GLU A 237 8.03 2.32 -7.77
N ASN A 238 8.09 2.66 -6.48
CA ASN A 238 6.93 3.15 -5.72
C ASN A 238 7.01 4.62 -5.31
N GLY A 239 8.09 5.33 -5.63
CA GLY A 239 8.24 6.76 -5.35
C GLY A 239 8.22 7.12 -3.86
N GLY A 240 8.62 6.20 -2.97
CA GLY A 240 8.59 6.41 -1.51
C GLY A 240 7.19 6.27 -0.89
N ASN A 241 6.22 5.74 -1.64
CA ASN A 241 4.88 5.47 -1.12
C ASN A 241 4.95 4.41 -0.01
N SER A 242 4.23 4.65 1.08
CA SER A 242 4.19 3.74 2.23
C SER A 242 2.79 3.72 2.83
N ILE A 243 2.50 2.68 3.59
CA ILE A 243 1.20 2.53 4.25
C ILE A 243 1.08 3.59 5.35
N SER A 244 0.02 4.39 5.31
CA SER A 244 -0.24 5.45 6.29
C SER A 244 -0.50 4.90 7.68
N LYS A 245 -0.27 5.72 8.71
CA LYS A 245 -0.58 5.35 10.11
C LYS A 245 -2.08 5.06 10.28
N THR A 246 -2.94 5.81 9.59
CA THR A 246 -4.39 5.62 9.61
C THR A 246 -4.78 4.27 9.01
N ALA A 247 -4.24 3.92 7.85
CA ALA A 247 -4.49 2.60 7.25
C ALA A 247 -3.97 1.47 8.13
N LYS A 248 -2.78 1.61 8.73
CA LYS A 248 -2.27 0.64 9.73
C LYS A 248 -3.21 0.49 10.92
N ALA A 249 -3.75 1.57 11.46
CA ALA A 249 -4.69 1.52 12.57
C ALA A 249 -5.99 0.79 12.19
N ILE A 250 -6.54 1.06 11.01
CA ILE A 250 -7.73 0.35 10.48
C ILE A 250 -7.44 -1.14 10.30
N ILE A 251 -6.27 -1.49 9.72
CA ILE A 251 -5.84 -2.87 9.54
C ILE A 251 -5.72 -3.58 10.89
N ILE A 252 -5.06 -2.96 11.87
CA ILE A 252 -4.91 -3.50 13.23
C ILE A 252 -6.28 -3.72 13.88
N LEU A 253 -7.20 -2.75 13.73
CA LEU A 253 -8.57 -2.86 14.24
C LEU A 253 -9.29 -4.07 13.63
N TYR A 254 -9.23 -4.25 12.30
CA TYR A 254 -9.83 -5.41 11.66
C TYR A 254 -9.22 -6.73 12.17
N PHE A 255 -7.89 -6.81 12.33
CA PHE A 255 -7.27 -7.99 12.92
C PHE A 255 -7.76 -8.25 14.34
N HIS A 256 -7.93 -7.22 15.17
CA HIS A 256 -8.47 -7.39 16.52
C HIS A 256 -9.91 -7.90 16.51
N ILE A 257 -10.76 -7.39 15.62
CA ILE A 257 -12.15 -7.86 15.46
C ILE A 257 -12.16 -9.34 15.02
N ILE A 258 -11.33 -9.72 14.04
CA ILE A 258 -11.23 -11.11 13.55
C ILE A 258 -10.75 -12.04 14.66
N ILE A 259 -9.66 -11.66 15.36
CA ILE A 259 -9.11 -12.46 16.46
C ILE A 259 -10.12 -12.58 17.60
N GLY A 260 -10.77 -11.47 17.98
CA GLY A 260 -11.81 -11.47 19.01
C GLY A 260 -12.96 -12.41 18.68
N ALA A 261 -13.49 -12.34 17.45
CA ALA A 261 -14.55 -13.23 16.99
C ALA A 261 -14.11 -14.71 16.95
N ALA A 262 -12.88 -14.99 16.49
CA ALA A 262 -12.32 -16.34 16.49
C ALA A 262 -12.15 -16.88 17.93
N CYS A 263 -11.68 -16.06 18.86
CA CYS A 263 -11.61 -16.41 20.28
C CYS A 263 -12.99 -16.69 20.87
N SER A 264 -14.01 -15.91 20.53
CA SER A 264 -15.38 -16.15 20.98
C SER A 264 -15.94 -17.51 20.52
N VAL A 265 -15.57 -17.96 19.32
CA VAL A 265 -15.91 -19.32 18.86
C VAL A 265 -15.14 -20.37 19.65
N TRP A 266 -13.85 -20.14 19.91
CA TRP A 266 -13.01 -21.05 20.70
C TRP A 266 -13.52 -21.28 22.12
N PHE A 267 -14.05 -20.24 22.77
CA PHE A 267 -14.66 -20.32 24.09
C PHE A 267 -16.13 -20.78 24.08
N TRP A 268 -16.64 -21.26 22.94
CA TRP A 268 -18.01 -21.75 22.76
C TRP A 268 -19.09 -20.70 23.05
N SER A 269 -18.72 -19.41 23.09
CA SER A 269 -19.66 -18.31 23.24
C SER A 269 -20.38 -17.99 21.93
N TYR A 270 -19.71 -18.21 20.80
CA TYR A 270 -20.19 -17.95 19.44
C TYR A 270 -20.13 -19.24 18.62
N HIS A 271 -21.01 -19.37 17.63
CA HIS A 271 -20.86 -20.46 16.67
C HIS A 271 -20.04 -20.01 15.45
N TRP A 272 -19.62 -20.98 14.63
CA TRP A 272 -18.79 -20.72 13.46
C TRP A 272 -19.48 -19.82 12.42
N LEU A 273 -20.79 -19.94 12.25
CA LEU A 273 -21.53 -19.07 11.33
C LEU A 273 -21.48 -17.60 11.76
N ASP A 274 -21.48 -17.30 13.06
CA ASP A 274 -21.35 -15.92 13.56
C ASP A 274 -20.01 -15.31 13.19
N PHE A 275 -18.93 -16.09 13.33
CA PHE A 275 -17.60 -15.68 12.90
C PHE A 275 -17.55 -15.40 11.40
N LEU A 276 -18.17 -16.26 10.59
CA LEU A 276 -18.24 -16.08 9.14
C LEU A 276 -19.02 -14.80 8.78
N TYR A 277 -20.12 -14.49 9.46
CA TYR A 277 -20.81 -13.22 9.27
C TYR A 277 -19.95 -12.01 9.64
N VAL A 278 -19.14 -12.08 10.71
CA VAL A 278 -18.17 -11.02 11.02
C VAL A 278 -17.20 -10.79 9.84
N LEU A 279 -16.71 -11.85 9.21
CA LEU A 279 -15.84 -11.73 8.03
C LEU A 279 -16.56 -11.08 6.83
N SER A 280 -17.84 -11.40 6.59
CA SER A 280 -18.61 -10.79 5.50
C SER A 280 -18.86 -9.30 5.75
N TYR A 281 -19.12 -8.88 6.99
CA TYR A 281 -19.22 -7.46 7.36
C TYR A 281 -17.88 -6.71 7.27
N ILE A 282 -16.76 -7.37 7.56
CA ILE A 282 -15.42 -6.80 7.30
C ILE A 282 -15.23 -6.55 5.80
N LYS A 283 -15.68 -7.47 4.94
CA LYS A 283 -15.65 -7.23 3.48
C LYS A 283 -16.49 -6.01 3.07
N LEU A 284 -17.69 -5.87 3.62
CA LEU A 284 -18.54 -4.72 3.32
C LEU A 284 -17.88 -3.40 3.79
N SER A 285 -17.40 -3.36 5.03
CA SER A 285 -16.77 -2.16 5.60
C SER A 285 -15.46 -1.78 4.90
N THR A 286 -14.62 -2.75 4.52
CA THR A 286 -13.40 -2.48 3.73
C THR A 286 -13.74 -1.86 2.37
N THR A 287 -14.87 -2.25 1.76
CA THR A 287 -15.32 -1.66 0.50
C THR A 287 -15.73 -0.18 0.67
N LEU A 288 -16.32 0.18 1.80
CA LEU A 288 -16.63 1.58 2.14
C LEU A 288 -15.36 2.42 2.37
N VAL A 289 -14.35 1.85 3.04
CA VAL A 289 -13.21 2.63 3.53
C VAL A 289 -12.06 2.70 2.52
N LYS A 290 -11.81 1.62 1.75
CA LYS A 290 -10.60 1.48 0.93
C LYS A 290 -10.44 2.57 -0.14
N TYR A 291 -11.55 3.08 -0.69
CA TYR A 291 -11.52 4.02 -1.81
C TYR A 291 -11.05 5.43 -1.42
N PHE A 292 -11.24 5.82 -0.16
CA PHE A 292 -10.86 7.14 0.35
C PHE A 292 -9.36 7.45 0.17
N PRO A 293 -8.41 6.58 0.59
CA PRO A 293 -6.99 6.81 0.36
C PRO A 293 -6.61 7.08 -1.10
N GLN A 294 -7.21 6.35 -2.06
CA GLN A 294 -6.92 6.55 -3.48
C GLN A 294 -7.52 7.87 -3.98
N ALA A 295 -8.75 8.18 -3.61
CA ALA A 295 -9.40 9.42 -4.00
C ALA A 295 -8.65 10.64 -3.46
N TYR A 296 -8.19 10.57 -2.20
CA TYR A 296 -7.36 11.60 -1.58
C TYR A 296 -5.99 11.71 -2.24
N MET A 297 -5.35 10.59 -2.60
CA MET A 297 -4.07 10.61 -3.33
C MET A 297 -4.20 11.29 -4.69
N ASN A 298 -5.27 10.98 -5.44
CA ASN A 298 -5.57 11.63 -6.72
C ASN A 298 -5.76 13.14 -6.55
N TYR A 299 -6.50 13.54 -5.50
CA TYR A 299 -6.68 14.95 -5.13
C TYR A 299 -5.35 15.63 -4.78
N LYS A 300 -4.54 15.04 -3.90
CA LYS A 300 -3.25 15.61 -3.51
C LYS A 300 -2.29 15.77 -4.69
N ARG A 301 -2.31 14.84 -5.63
CA ARG A 301 -1.45 14.86 -6.84
C ARG A 301 -2.04 15.68 -7.98
N GLN A 302 -3.31 16.07 -7.91
CA GLN A 302 -4.08 16.66 -9.01
C GLN A 302 -3.91 15.84 -10.32
N SER A 303 -3.83 14.51 -10.18
CA SER A 303 -3.53 13.59 -11.28
C SER A 303 -3.94 12.17 -10.91
N THR A 304 -4.54 11.49 -11.88
CA THR A 304 -4.86 10.05 -11.82
C THR A 304 -3.82 9.19 -12.56
N GLU A 305 -2.71 9.77 -13.04
CA GLU A 305 -1.66 8.98 -13.70
C GLU A 305 -1.06 7.97 -12.71
N GLY A 306 -1.08 6.69 -13.08
CA GLY A 306 -0.70 5.58 -12.18
C GLY A 306 -1.86 4.66 -11.84
N PHE A 307 -3.08 5.14 -12.03
CA PHE A 307 -4.30 4.44 -11.66
C PHE A 307 -5.12 4.09 -12.91
N ALA A 308 -5.36 2.80 -13.13
CA ALA A 308 -6.04 2.29 -14.32
C ALA A 308 -7.54 2.56 -14.25
N ILE A 309 -8.00 3.61 -14.94
CA ILE A 309 -9.42 4.00 -14.93
C ILE A 309 -10.35 2.95 -15.56
N MET A 310 -9.84 2.14 -16.50
CA MET A 310 -10.61 1.06 -17.14
C MET A 310 -11.18 0.06 -16.13
N ASN A 311 -10.44 -0.17 -15.04
CA ASN A 311 -10.89 -1.01 -13.94
C ASN A 311 -12.20 -0.50 -13.32
N ARG A 312 -12.38 0.83 -13.23
CA ARG A 312 -13.58 1.44 -12.61
C ARG A 312 -14.82 1.30 -13.48
N LEU A 313 -14.65 1.28 -14.81
CA LEU A 313 -15.76 1.02 -15.75
C LEU A 313 -16.26 -0.43 -15.64
N LEU A 314 -15.33 -1.38 -15.52
CA LEU A 314 -15.66 -2.79 -15.31
C LEU A 314 -16.26 -3.04 -13.92
N ASP A 315 -15.82 -2.32 -12.89
CA ASP A 315 -16.44 -2.38 -11.56
C ASP A 315 -17.88 -1.85 -11.56
N ILE A 316 -18.17 -0.74 -12.25
CA ILE A 316 -19.54 -0.24 -12.43
C ILE A 316 -20.40 -1.27 -13.17
N ALA A 317 -19.89 -1.83 -14.27
CA ALA A 317 -20.61 -2.86 -15.02
C ALA A 317 -20.92 -4.07 -14.12
N GLY A 318 -19.94 -4.56 -13.35
CA GLY A 318 -20.15 -5.65 -12.40
C GLY A 318 -21.16 -5.30 -11.32
N GLY A 319 -21.11 -4.10 -10.74
CA GLY A 319 -22.09 -3.64 -9.76
C GLY A 319 -23.51 -3.57 -10.32
N LEU A 320 -23.68 -3.04 -11.54
CA LEU A 320 -24.97 -2.93 -12.21
C LEU A 320 -25.55 -4.30 -12.56
N PHE A 321 -24.75 -5.19 -13.14
CA PHE A 321 -25.19 -6.55 -13.46
C PHE A 321 -25.47 -7.38 -12.21
N GLY A 322 -24.72 -7.19 -11.12
CA GLY A 322 -24.99 -7.83 -9.84
C GLY A 322 -26.34 -7.43 -9.26
N ILE A 323 -26.64 -6.12 -9.23
CA ILE A 323 -27.96 -5.61 -8.79
C ILE A 323 -29.07 -6.09 -9.73
N LEU A 324 -28.84 -6.06 -11.05
CA LEU A 324 -29.81 -6.54 -12.03
C LEU A 324 -30.14 -8.02 -11.85
N GLN A 325 -29.13 -8.87 -11.57
CA GLN A 325 -29.36 -10.27 -11.24
C GLN A 325 -30.28 -10.41 -10.01
N MET A 326 -30.01 -9.64 -8.95
CA MET A 326 -30.82 -9.68 -7.74
C MET A 326 -32.27 -9.25 -8.01
N VAL A 327 -32.48 -8.22 -8.84
CA VAL A 327 -33.82 -7.76 -9.25
C VAL A 327 -34.54 -8.81 -10.10
N ILE A 328 -33.87 -9.42 -11.07
CA ILE A 328 -34.47 -10.49 -11.90
C ILE A 328 -34.84 -11.69 -11.03
N ASN A 329 -33.98 -12.09 -10.09
CA ASN A 329 -34.28 -13.17 -9.16
C ASN A 329 -35.46 -12.82 -8.24
N ALA A 330 -35.48 -11.62 -7.66
CA ALA A 330 -36.59 -11.16 -6.83
C ALA A 330 -37.91 -11.14 -7.60
N TRP A 331 -37.89 -10.69 -8.86
CA TRP A 331 -39.06 -10.73 -9.73
C TRP A 331 -39.48 -12.17 -10.05
N ASN A 332 -38.55 -13.01 -10.49
CA ASN A 332 -38.86 -14.36 -10.95
C ASN A 332 -39.37 -15.26 -9.83
N PHE A 333 -38.97 -15.01 -8.59
CA PHE A 333 -39.36 -15.80 -7.41
C PHE A 333 -40.30 -15.05 -6.45
N ASP A 334 -40.85 -13.88 -6.84
CA ASP A 334 -41.69 -13.02 -5.97
C ASP A 334 -41.07 -12.75 -4.58
N ASP A 335 -39.75 -12.54 -4.55
CA ASP A 335 -38.96 -12.43 -3.32
C ASP A 335 -38.10 -11.15 -3.30
N TRP A 336 -38.78 -10.03 -3.11
CA TRP A 336 -38.16 -8.71 -2.97
C TRP A 336 -37.41 -8.54 -1.64
N GLN A 337 -37.80 -9.29 -0.60
CA GLN A 337 -37.15 -9.22 0.71
C GLN A 337 -35.72 -9.75 0.67
N SER A 338 -35.45 -10.77 -0.17
CA SER A 338 -34.09 -11.28 -0.38
C SER A 338 -33.09 -10.24 -0.90
N ILE A 339 -33.53 -9.15 -1.55
CA ILE A 339 -32.60 -8.10 -2.00
C ILE A 339 -31.97 -7.39 -0.80
N LEU A 340 -32.77 -7.08 0.21
CA LEU A 340 -32.31 -6.41 1.44
C LEU A 340 -31.78 -7.42 2.48
N GLY A 341 -32.16 -8.70 2.35
CA GLY A 341 -31.70 -9.80 3.19
C GLY A 341 -30.23 -10.21 2.98
N ASP A 342 -29.62 -9.86 1.85
CA ASP A 342 -28.17 -9.97 1.62
C ASP A 342 -27.52 -8.58 1.52
N PRO A 343 -27.29 -7.91 2.67
CA PRO A 343 -26.77 -6.54 2.70
C PRO A 343 -25.34 -6.44 2.15
N VAL A 344 -24.59 -7.55 2.15
CA VAL A 344 -23.21 -7.56 1.65
C VAL A 344 -23.21 -7.52 0.13
N LYS A 345 -23.94 -8.41 -0.55
CA LYS A 345 -23.97 -8.45 -2.02
C LYS A 345 -24.58 -7.18 -2.61
N PHE A 346 -25.71 -6.73 -2.06
CA PHE A 346 -26.33 -5.47 -2.46
C PHE A 346 -25.40 -4.27 -2.22
N GLY A 347 -24.81 -4.19 -1.02
CA GLY A 347 -23.90 -3.12 -0.62
C GLY A 347 -22.65 -3.05 -1.49
N LEU A 348 -22.07 -4.20 -1.87
CA LEU A 348 -20.90 -4.25 -2.77
C LEU A 348 -21.20 -3.59 -4.12
N GLY A 349 -22.36 -3.88 -4.71
CA GLY A 349 -22.79 -3.25 -5.97
C GLY A 349 -22.96 -1.74 -5.83
N VAL A 350 -23.74 -1.29 -4.84
CA VAL A 350 -24.05 0.13 -4.64
C VAL A 350 -22.81 0.96 -4.32
N PHE A 351 -22.01 0.54 -3.35
CA PHE A 351 -20.85 1.32 -2.92
C PHE A 351 -19.73 1.32 -3.97
N SER A 352 -19.56 0.23 -4.73
CA SER A 352 -18.64 0.23 -5.88
C SER A 352 -19.01 1.34 -6.85
N ILE A 353 -20.26 1.34 -7.33
CA ILE A 353 -20.74 2.32 -8.32
C ILE A 353 -20.52 3.76 -7.83
N LEU A 354 -20.89 4.05 -6.58
CA LEU A 354 -20.75 5.39 -6.01
C LEU A 354 -19.29 5.89 -6.00
N PHE A 355 -18.35 5.09 -5.52
CA PHE A 355 -16.93 5.48 -5.50
C PHE A 355 -16.29 5.48 -6.89
N ASP A 356 -16.73 4.61 -7.79
CA ASP A 356 -16.24 4.57 -9.16
C ASP A 356 -16.63 5.84 -9.93
N LEU A 357 -17.83 6.38 -9.70
CA LEU A 357 -18.24 7.69 -10.22
C LEU A 357 -17.30 8.80 -9.75
N VAL A 358 -16.86 8.79 -8.48
CA VAL A 358 -15.88 9.75 -7.96
C VAL A 358 -14.56 9.67 -8.75
N PHE A 359 -14.05 8.47 -9.02
CA PHE A 359 -12.82 8.31 -9.80
C PHE A 359 -12.97 8.73 -11.26
N ILE A 360 -14.13 8.48 -11.87
CA ILE A 360 -14.45 8.94 -13.22
C ILE A 360 -14.47 10.46 -13.28
N VAL A 361 -15.12 11.12 -12.32
CA VAL A 361 -15.13 12.59 -12.21
C VAL A 361 -13.71 13.13 -12.02
N GLN A 362 -12.91 12.52 -11.13
CA GLN A 362 -11.51 12.91 -10.95
C GLN A 362 -10.70 12.77 -12.23
N HIS A 363 -10.90 11.71 -13.02
CA HIS A 363 -10.12 11.43 -14.23
C HIS A 363 -10.52 12.31 -15.43
N TYR A 364 -11.81 12.40 -15.72
CA TYR A 364 -12.31 13.02 -16.94
C TYR A 364 -12.67 14.49 -16.76
N CYS A 365 -13.12 14.90 -15.57
CA CYS A 365 -13.58 16.27 -15.31
C CYS A 365 -12.51 17.12 -14.62
N LEU A 366 -11.89 16.63 -13.54
CA LEU A 366 -10.99 17.44 -12.71
C LEU A 366 -9.52 17.40 -13.16
N TYR A 367 -8.96 16.21 -13.38
CA TYR A 367 -7.52 16.01 -13.60
C TYR A 367 -7.19 15.54 -15.01
N ARG A 368 -7.85 16.14 -16.01
CA ARG A 368 -7.75 15.73 -17.41
C ARG A 368 -6.28 15.77 -17.88
N PRO A 369 -5.72 14.67 -18.42
CA PRO A 369 -4.34 14.65 -18.86
C PRO A 369 -4.11 15.64 -20.01
N SER A 370 -3.17 16.57 -19.84
CA SER A 370 -2.72 17.53 -20.84
C SER A 370 -2.24 16.84 -22.13
N GLN A 371 -2.46 17.44 -23.31
CA GLN A 371 -1.99 16.91 -24.60
C GLN A 371 -0.48 16.55 -24.63
N LYS A 372 0.35 17.25 -23.83
CA LYS A 372 1.78 16.93 -23.68
C LYS A 372 2.03 15.54 -23.04
N SER A 373 1.16 15.09 -22.13
CA SER A 373 1.24 13.75 -21.51
C SER A 373 0.87 12.65 -22.52
N LYS A 374 -0.18 12.86 -23.34
CA LYS A 374 -0.57 11.92 -24.41
C LYS A 374 0.55 11.71 -25.44
N ASN A 375 1.25 12.77 -25.84
CA ASN A 375 2.38 12.67 -26.77
C ASN A 375 3.59 11.94 -26.19
N LYS A 376 3.83 12.07 -24.87
CA LYS A 376 4.89 11.32 -24.16
C LYS A 376 4.54 9.83 -24.07
N LEU A 377 3.28 9.51 -23.73
CA LEU A 377 2.79 8.14 -23.65
C LEU A 377 2.84 7.41 -25.01
N ASN A 378 2.51 8.10 -26.12
CA ASN A 378 2.65 7.55 -27.47
C ASN A 378 4.12 7.31 -27.86
N LYS A 379 5.03 8.22 -27.51
CA LYS A 379 6.48 8.03 -27.71
C LYS A 379 7.02 6.83 -26.94
N ASP A 380 6.55 6.62 -25.72
CA ASP A 380 6.94 5.47 -24.90
C ASP A 380 6.28 4.16 -25.40
N HIS A 381 5.07 4.24 -25.99
CA HIS A 381 4.40 3.12 -26.66
C HIS A 381 5.20 2.62 -27.87
N LEU A 382 5.68 3.55 -28.73
CA LEU A 382 6.53 3.22 -29.89
C LEU A 382 7.89 2.63 -29.48
N LYS A 383 8.48 3.10 -28.37
CA LYS A 383 9.71 2.53 -27.80
C LYS A 383 9.52 1.14 -27.17
N GLY A 384 8.32 0.84 -26.67
CA GLY A 384 7.98 -0.47 -26.13
C GLY A 384 7.81 -1.55 -27.21
N LEU A 385 7.14 -1.22 -28.32
CA LEU A 385 6.97 -2.15 -29.45
C LEU A 385 8.29 -2.50 -30.15
N THR A 386 9.23 -1.55 -30.24
CA THR A 386 10.53 -1.79 -30.88
C THR A 386 11.48 -2.66 -30.06
N ARG A 387 11.21 -2.88 -28.77
CA ARG A 387 12.00 -3.79 -27.91
C ARG A 387 11.52 -5.24 -27.92
N SER A 388 10.38 -5.55 -28.55
CA SER A 388 9.71 -6.86 -28.41
C SER A 388 10.15 -7.95 -29.41
N LEU A 389 11.15 -7.69 -30.28
CA LEU A 389 11.45 -8.59 -31.42
C LEU A 389 12.90 -9.04 -31.54
N HIS A 390 13.68 -9.03 -30.45
CA HIS A 390 14.99 -9.70 -30.40
C HIS A 390 15.10 -10.57 -29.14
N LEU A 391 14.85 -11.86 -29.30
CA LEU A 391 15.20 -12.90 -28.34
C LEU A 391 16.73 -13.10 -28.36
N LYS A 392 17.40 -12.69 -27.29
CA LYS A 392 18.75 -13.17 -26.92
C LYS A 392 18.71 -13.69 -25.47
N PRO A 393 19.53 -14.71 -25.15
CA PRO A 393 19.53 -15.39 -23.85
C PRO A 393 20.01 -14.47 -22.72
N PRO A 394 19.74 -14.80 -21.43
CA PRO A 394 19.75 -13.83 -20.35
C PRO A 394 21.18 -13.42 -20.02
N ALA A 395 21.55 -12.19 -20.40
CA ALA A 395 22.68 -11.48 -19.82
C ALA A 395 22.12 -10.36 -18.92
N LEU A 396 22.52 -10.40 -17.66
CA LEU A 396 22.27 -9.39 -16.63
C LEU A 396 22.79 -8.01 -17.07
N ALA A 397 21.94 -7.19 -17.69
CA ALA A 397 22.16 -5.75 -17.83
C ALA A 397 20.84 -5.05 -18.18
N GLY A 398 20.06 -4.71 -17.15
CA GLY A 398 18.76 -4.04 -17.29
C GLY A 398 18.51 -2.97 -16.23
N HIS A 399 19.55 -2.42 -15.62
CA HIS A 399 19.49 -1.31 -14.67
C HIS A 399 20.38 -0.19 -15.23
N SER A 400 19.88 1.04 -15.31
CA SER A 400 20.66 2.24 -14.97
C SER A 400 20.12 3.58 -15.48
N LYS A 401 19.27 3.72 -16.51
CA LYS A 401 18.97 5.10 -16.98
C LYS A 401 18.09 5.90 -16.02
N TRP A 402 16.96 5.33 -15.59
CA TRP A 402 16.04 6.03 -14.68
C TRP A 402 16.54 5.95 -13.23
N GLN A 403 17.18 4.85 -12.83
CA GLN A 403 17.89 4.78 -11.55
C GLN A 403 19.05 5.78 -11.49
N ASN A 404 19.85 5.98 -12.55
CA ASN A 404 20.85 7.04 -12.57
C ASN A 404 20.18 8.41 -12.55
N ILE A 405 19.11 8.66 -13.32
CA ILE A 405 18.40 9.95 -13.26
C ILE A 405 17.75 10.19 -11.87
N ARG A 406 17.21 9.16 -11.21
CA ARG A 406 16.65 9.28 -9.84
C ARG A 406 17.77 9.42 -8.81
N HIS A 407 18.87 8.68 -8.92
CA HIS A 407 20.03 8.87 -8.06
C HIS A 407 20.60 10.26 -8.27
N ILE A 408 20.86 10.69 -9.50
CA ILE A 408 21.29 12.05 -9.84
C ILE A 408 20.30 13.10 -9.32
N LYS A 409 18.98 12.88 -9.45
CA LYS A 409 17.97 13.82 -8.95
C LYS A 409 17.88 13.82 -7.42
N ALA A 410 17.93 12.67 -6.76
CA ALA A 410 17.90 12.55 -5.31
C ALA A 410 19.20 13.09 -4.69
N LEU A 411 20.33 12.88 -5.35
CA LEU A 411 21.62 13.50 -5.02
C LEU A 411 21.54 15.02 -5.24
N ASN A 412 20.95 15.50 -6.34
CA ASN A 412 20.79 16.93 -6.59
C ASN A 412 19.79 17.60 -5.64
N ASP A 413 18.67 16.94 -5.33
CA ASP A 413 17.66 17.41 -4.37
C ASP A 413 18.24 17.38 -2.95
N GLY A 414 19.05 16.36 -2.62
CA GLY A 414 19.84 16.26 -1.40
C GLY A 414 20.86 17.39 -1.29
N ARG A 415 21.68 17.60 -2.32
CA ARG A 415 22.64 18.72 -2.40
C ARG A 415 21.96 20.08 -2.26
N LYS A 416 20.79 20.27 -2.90
CA LYS A 416 19.97 21.49 -2.74
C LYS A 416 19.46 21.64 -1.30
N SER A 417 18.99 20.55 -0.69
CA SER A 417 18.55 20.56 0.71
C SER A 417 19.70 20.91 1.66
N THR A 418 20.88 20.32 1.48
CA THR A 418 22.08 20.63 2.27
C THR A 418 22.49 22.09 2.07
N LEU A 419 22.52 22.60 0.83
CA LEU A 419 22.80 24.01 0.54
C LEU A 419 21.81 24.94 1.26
N PHE A 420 20.52 24.58 1.27
CA PHE A 420 19.50 25.36 1.98
C PHE A 420 19.69 25.36 3.50
N ILE A 421 20.20 24.27 4.07
CA ILE A 421 20.58 24.20 5.49
C ILE A 421 21.76 25.16 5.77
N LYS A 422 22.80 25.17 4.91
CA LYS A 422 23.96 26.07 5.03
C LYS A 422 23.55 27.56 4.97
N LEU A 423 22.74 27.92 3.99
CA LEU A 423 22.20 29.29 3.84
C LEU A 423 21.32 29.70 5.03
N ALA A 424 20.50 28.77 5.54
CA ALA A 424 19.69 29.03 6.73
C ALA A 424 20.55 29.29 7.98
N ARG A 425 21.69 28.62 8.11
CA ARG A 425 22.66 28.86 9.18
C ARG A 425 23.32 30.24 9.05
N GLN A 426 23.80 30.63 7.86
CA GLN A 426 24.38 31.97 7.64
C GLN A 426 23.41 33.08 8.06
N MET A 427 22.13 32.95 7.70
CA MET A 427 21.08 33.87 8.17
C MET A 427 20.99 33.89 9.70
N ARG A 428 21.03 32.73 10.37
CA ARG A 428 21.00 32.66 11.84
C ARG A 428 22.23 33.29 12.51
N LEU A 429 23.42 33.09 11.97
CA LEU A 429 24.65 33.71 12.49
C LEU A 429 24.62 35.24 12.30
N ALA A 430 24.19 35.71 11.14
CA ALA A 430 24.00 37.14 10.89
C ALA A 430 22.97 37.74 11.86
N MET A 431 21.86 37.04 12.11
CA MET A 431 20.85 37.48 13.09
C MET A 431 21.36 37.48 14.54
N GLN A 432 22.28 36.58 14.91
CA GLN A 432 22.93 36.58 16.23
C GLN A 432 23.86 37.79 16.40
N ALA A 433 24.58 38.19 15.35
CA ALA A 433 25.52 39.30 15.40
C ALA A 433 24.85 40.69 15.34
N GLY A 434 23.82 40.86 14.50
CA GLY A 434 23.21 42.18 14.21
C GLY A 434 21.70 42.27 14.40
N GLY A 435 21.07 41.25 14.97
CA GLY A 435 19.61 41.18 15.18
C GLY A 435 18.79 40.72 13.97
N PRO A 436 17.49 40.42 14.15
CA PRO A 436 16.66 39.75 13.14
C PRO A 436 16.08 40.66 12.05
N ASN A 437 16.37 41.97 12.06
CA ASN A 437 15.81 42.92 11.10
C ASN A 437 16.77 43.18 9.92
N PRO A 438 16.46 42.73 8.69
CA PRO A 438 17.35 42.92 7.52
C PRO A 438 17.56 44.39 7.11
N ALA A 439 16.65 45.29 7.49
CA ALA A 439 16.79 46.72 7.17
C ALA A 439 17.90 47.39 8.00
N VAL A 440 18.22 46.84 9.17
CA VAL A 440 19.25 47.36 10.09
C VAL A 440 20.52 46.51 10.02
N ASN A 441 20.38 45.22 9.71
CA ASN A 441 21.48 44.26 9.68
C ASN A 441 21.98 44.00 8.24
N ALA A 442 23.06 44.66 7.85
CA ALA A 442 23.63 44.56 6.51
C ALA A 442 24.15 43.14 6.17
N THR A 443 24.68 42.39 7.14
CA THR A 443 25.16 41.02 6.93
C THR A 443 24.02 40.04 6.73
N LEU A 444 22.88 40.25 7.41
CA LEU A 444 21.67 39.47 7.19
C LEU A 444 21.07 39.71 5.81
N ARG A 445 21.07 40.96 5.34
CA ARG A 445 20.61 41.31 3.99
C ARG A 445 21.44 40.61 2.92
N ALA A 446 22.77 40.64 3.04
CA ALA A 446 23.66 39.92 2.12
C ALA A 446 23.39 38.41 2.11
N ALA A 447 23.17 37.79 3.27
CA ALA A 447 22.84 36.36 3.37
C ALA A 447 21.47 36.02 2.74
N ILE A 448 20.48 36.89 2.85
CA ILE A 448 19.16 36.73 2.19
C ILE A 448 19.32 36.84 0.67
N ASP A 449 20.08 37.82 0.19
CA ASP A 449 20.33 38.03 -1.24
C ASP A 449 21.06 36.82 -1.86
N GLU A 450 22.02 36.24 -1.14
CA GLU A 450 22.69 35.01 -1.54
C GLU A 450 21.72 33.82 -1.59
N ALA A 451 20.85 33.67 -0.58
CA ALA A 451 19.84 32.61 -0.57
C ALA A 451 18.86 32.72 -1.75
N LEU A 452 18.45 33.94 -2.09
CA LEU A 452 17.63 34.23 -3.27
C LEU A 452 18.37 33.90 -4.57
N LYS A 453 19.65 34.28 -4.68
CA LYS A 453 20.50 33.95 -5.84
C LYS A 453 20.64 32.44 -6.05
N LYS A 454 20.60 31.64 -4.97
CA LYS A 454 20.62 30.17 -4.99
C LYS A 454 19.23 29.52 -5.14
N ASN A 455 18.19 30.29 -5.46
CA ASN A 455 16.81 29.84 -5.64
C ASN A 455 16.18 29.22 -4.38
N MET A 456 16.55 29.69 -3.18
CA MET A 456 15.83 29.32 -1.96
C MET A 456 14.41 29.94 -1.99
N PRO A 457 13.34 29.17 -1.72
CA PRO A 457 11.99 29.72 -1.66
C PRO A 457 11.83 30.78 -0.58
N ASN A 458 11.12 31.87 -0.91
CA ASN A 458 10.79 32.96 0.03
C ASN A 458 10.10 32.46 1.30
N SER A 459 9.24 31.44 1.21
CA SER A 459 8.59 30.83 2.38
C SER A 459 9.60 30.20 3.36
N THR A 460 10.68 29.61 2.86
CA THR A 460 11.77 29.03 3.67
C THR A 460 12.56 30.13 4.37
N ILE A 461 12.92 31.20 3.64
CA ILE A 461 13.62 32.37 4.19
C ILE A 461 12.80 32.99 5.33
N GLN A 462 11.51 33.26 5.08
CA GLN A 462 10.59 33.80 6.09
C GLN A 462 10.42 32.86 7.29
N GLY A 463 10.42 31.55 7.06
CA GLY A 463 10.40 30.55 8.12
C GLY A 463 11.63 30.62 9.04
N VAL A 464 12.82 30.80 8.48
CA VAL A 464 14.08 30.96 9.23
C VAL A 464 14.05 32.25 10.05
N LEU A 465 13.68 33.37 9.43
CA LEU A 465 13.58 34.68 10.10
C LEU A 465 12.59 34.65 11.26
N LYS A 466 11.37 34.13 11.02
CA LYS A 466 10.32 34.04 12.05
C LYS A 466 10.75 33.14 13.21
N LYS A 467 11.33 31.98 12.93
CA LYS A 467 11.77 31.03 13.96
C LYS A 467 12.79 31.69 14.89
N PHE A 468 13.77 32.39 14.32
CA PHE A 468 14.79 33.10 15.09
C PHE A 468 14.21 34.28 15.88
N ALA A 469 13.33 35.08 15.28
CA ALA A 469 12.66 36.19 15.95
C ALA A 469 11.80 35.74 17.15
N THR A 470 11.16 34.56 17.07
CA THR A 470 10.35 34.00 18.16
C THR A 470 11.16 33.32 19.27
N GLN A 471 12.37 32.83 18.98
CA GLN A 471 13.22 32.11 19.93
C GLN A 471 14.23 33.04 20.62
N GLN A 472 13.75 34.18 21.12
CA GLN A 472 14.57 35.24 21.74
C GLN A 472 15.31 34.82 23.04
N SER A 473 15.21 33.56 23.49
CA SER A 473 15.90 33.07 24.69
C SER A 473 16.92 31.94 24.41
N ALA A 474 18.19 32.28 24.62
CA ALA A 474 19.32 31.44 25.07
C ALA A 474 20.03 30.45 24.11
N ALA A 475 19.48 30.09 22.96
CA ALA A 475 20.12 29.08 22.09
C ALA A 475 21.07 29.73 21.06
N GLN A 476 22.28 30.11 21.50
CA GLN A 476 23.33 30.62 20.60
C GLN A 476 23.93 29.47 19.76
N LEU A 477 24.13 29.72 18.47
CA LEU A 477 24.81 28.77 17.59
C LEU A 477 26.29 28.88 17.89
N LYS A 478 26.90 27.81 18.36
CA LYS A 478 28.34 27.76 18.64
C LYS A 478 29.03 26.83 17.66
N LYS A 479 30.25 27.20 17.26
CA LYS A 479 31.13 26.34 16.48
C LYS A 479 31.68 25.24 17.40
N PHE A 480 31.57 23.99 16.99
CA PHE A 480 32.24 22.84 17.61
C PHE A 480 32.98 22.07 16.53
N THR A 481 34.08 21.43 16.90
CA THR A 481 34.80 20.52 16.02
C THR A 481 34.74 19.12 16.64
N VAL A 482 34.44 18.12 15.82
CA VAL A 482 34.36 16.73 16.25
C VAL A 482 35.22 15.87 15.34
N GLU A 483 36.06 15.06 15.96
CA GLU A 483 37.08 14.26 15.32
C GLU A 483 36.62 12.79 15.26
N ILE A 484 36.75 12.19 14.07
CA ILE A 484 36.17 10.89 13.74
C ILE A 484 37.22 10.06 13.03
N LYS A 485 37.29 8.78 13.40
CA LYS A 485 37.98 7.75 12.64
C LYS A 485 36.95 6.79 12.06
N ALA A 486 36.89 6.74 10.74
CA ALA A 486 35.94 5.93 9.99
C ALA A 486 36.64 4.73 9.33
N PHE A 487 36.05 3.54 9.47
CA PHE A 487 36.56 2.29 8.90
C PHE A 487 38.05 2.02 9.22
N ASP A 488 38.50 2.44 10.41
CA ASP A 488 39.87 2.33 10.94
C ASP A 488 41.01 3.00 10.15
N GLN A 489 40.75 3.57 8.97
CA GLN A 489 41.78 4.16 8.11
C GLN A 489 41.49 5.62 7.75
N VAL A 490 40.21 6.02 7.67
CA VAL A 490 39.82 7.38 7.29
C VAL A 490 39.79 8.28 8.51
N ASN A 491 40.55 9.36 8.47
CA ASN A 491 40.52 10.43 9.45
C ASN A 491 39.58 11.51 8.94
N LEU A 492 38.64 11.95 9.78
CA LEU A 492 37.60 12.90 9.43
C LEU A 492 37.44 13.96 10.53
N ILE A 493 37.47 15.23 10.14
CA ILE A 493 37.13 16.37 10.98
C ILE A 493 35.77 16.90 10.54
N CYS A 494 34.82 16.92 11.47
CA CYS A 494 33.49 17.51 11.28
C CYS A 494 33.39 18.84 12.02
N VAL A 495 33.13 19.92 11.28
CA VAL A 495 32.82 21.24 11.84
C VAL A 495 31.31 21.37 11.99
N LEU A 496 30.88 21.66 13.22
CA LEU A 496 29.49 21.73 13.62
C LEU A 496 29.12 23.15 14.05
N TYR A 497 27.90 23.57 13.72
CA TYR A 497 27.29 24.80 14.24
C TYR A 497 25.93 24.46 14.82
N THR A 498 25.86 24.39 16.15
CA THR A 498 24.63 23.96 16.83
C THR A 498 24.50 24.61 18.19
N ASP A 499 23.26 24.75 18.64
CA ASP A 499 22.87 25.11 19.99
C ASP A 499 22.62 23.87 20.87
N ARG A 500 22.63 22.66 20.28
CA ARG A 500 22.32 21.37 20.92
C ARG A 500 23.45 20.35 20.71
N PHE A 501 24.69 20.74 20.99
CA PHE A 501 25.88 19.92 20.76
C PHE A 501 25.78 18.49 21.32
N THR A 502 25.35 18.33 22.58
CA THR A 502 25.23 17.01 23.21
C THR A 502 24.25 16.10 22.48
N GLN A 503 23.12 16.64 22.02
CA GLN A 503 22.13 15.87 21.26
C GLN A 503 22.68 15.46 19.89
N LEU A 504 23.25 16.43 19.15
CA LEU A 504 23.83 16.16 17.85
C LEU A 504 24.97 15.13 17.94
N LYS A 505 25.84 15.25 18.96
CA LYS A 505 26.92 14.29 19.20
C LYS A 505 26.41 12.86 19.45
N MET A 506 25.27 12.69 20.14
CA MET A 506 24.64 11.36 20.33
C MET A 506 24.03 10.80 19.04
N GLU A 507 23.41 11.65 18.22
CA GLU A 507 22.88 11.27 16.91
C GLU A 507 24.01 10.85 15.95
N MET A 508 25.11 11.62 15.95
CA MET A 508 26.35 11.27 15.26
C MET A 508 26.93 9.95 15.78
N ALA A 509 27.05 9.76 17.10
CA ALA A 509 27.57 8.51 17.69
C ALA A 509 26.81 7.26 17.21
N THR A 510 25.48 7.35 17.19
CA THR A 510 24.60 6.27 16.71
C THR A 510 24.86 5.96 15.25
N THR A 511 25.05 7.01 14.43
CA THR A 511 25.32 6.86 13.00
C THR A 511 26.71 6.28 12.77
N LEU A 512 27.73 6.75 13.48
CA LEU A 512 29.09 6.24 13.40
C LEU A 512 29.16 4.75 13.75
N ARG A 513 28.57 4.32 14.88
CA ARG A 513 28.54 2.91 15.28
C ARG A 513 27.87 2.00 14.24
N LYS A 514 26.78 2.46 13.61
CA LYS A 514 26.10 1.72 12.54
C LYS A 514 26.93 1.56 11.26
N ASN A 515 27.96 2.38 11.07
CA ASN A 515 28.85 2.34 9.92
C ASN A 515 30.32 2.10 10.36
N PHE A 516 30.53 1.29 11.42
CA PHE A 516 31.86 0.85 11.88
C PHE A 516 32.88 1.99 12.06
N SER A 517 32.42 3.11 12.61
CA SER A 517 33.21 4.33 12.82
C SER A 517 33.03 4.82 14.24
N ASN A 518 34.00 5.57 14.76
CA ASN A 518 33.97 6.09 16.13
C ASN A 518 34.58 7.49 16.21
N PHE A 519 34.32 8.20 17.31
CA PHE A 519 35.07 9.41 17.64
C PHE A 519 36.50 9.05 18.03
N SER A 520 37.48 9.79 17.52
CA SER A 520 38.90 9.56 17.75
C SER A 520 39.67 10.85 17.50
N GLU A 521 40.74 11.09 18.26
CA GLU A 521 41.60 12.26 18.09
C GLU A 521 42.42 12.10 16.81
N VAL A 522 42.07 12.88 15.78
CA VAL A 522 42.69 12.85 14.45
C VAL A 522 43.14 14.22 13.98
N LYS A 523 42.87 15.31 14.73
CA LYS A 523 43.21 16.68 14.35
C LYS A 523 44.69 16.87 14.03
N HIS A 524 45.58 16.17 14.73
CA HIS A 524 47.03 16.24 14.50
C HIS A 524 47.47 15.74 13.11
N MET A 525 46.61 15.00 12.41
CA MET A 525 46.82 14.51 11.03
C MET A 525 46.42 15.55 9.97
N PHE A 526 45.93 16.72 10.38
CA PHE A 526 45.54 17.81 9.51
C PHE A 526 46.33 19.08 9.86
N ASP A 527 46.57 19.92 8.86
CA ASP A 527 47.02 21.29 9.01
C ASP A 527 45.79 22.21 8.95
N GLU A 528 45.65 23.05 9.98
CA GLU A 528 44.54 23.99 10.14
C GLU A 528 44.95 25.32 9.51
N GLN A 529 44.37 25.66 8.35
CA GLN A 529 44.78 26.82 7.55
C GLN A 529 43.57 27.61 7.05
N GLY A 530 43.73 28.93 6.95
CA GLY A 530 42.84 29.80 6.20
C GLY A 530 43.25 29.84 4.73
N TYR A 531 42.29 29.96 3.83
CA TYR A 531 42.58 30.19 2.42
C TYR A 531 41.66 31.25 1.81
N VAL A 532 42.21 32.03 0.86
CA VAL A 532 41.49 33.03 0.07
C VAL A 532 41.65 32.70 -1.41
N GLU A 533 40.53 32.43 -2.09
CA GLU A 533 40.48 32.23 -3.54
C GLU A 533 40.14 33.55 -4.24
N ALA A 534 41.00 33.97 -5.15
CA ALA A 534 40.83 35.21 -5.87
C ALA A 534 41.27 35.12 -7.34
N ILE A 535 40.62 35.89 -8.20
CA ILE A 535 40.95 35.98 -9.62
C ILE A 535 41.93 37.14 -9.83
N ALA A 536 43.07 36.85 -10.46
CA ALA A 536 44.01 37.87 -10.90
C ALA A 536 43.52 38.59 -12.16
N SER A 537 43.68 39.92 -12.20
CA SER A 537 43.35 40.74 -13.36
C SER A 537 44.19 40.40 -14.60
N GLU A 538 43.60 40.57 -15.80
CA GLU A 538 44.28 40.31 -17.08
C GLU A 538 45.61 41.10 -17.22
N ASN A 539 45.64 42.33 -16.69
CA ASN A 539 46.78 43.24 -16.76
C ASN A 539 47.96 42.87 -15.85
N LYS A 540 47.80 41.89 -14.93
CA LYS A 540 48.88 41.44 -14.03
C LYS A 540 49.81 40.38 -14.64
N ALA A 541 49.62 40.01 -15.91
CA ALA A 541 50.46 39.03 -16.60
C ALA A 541 51.74 39.67 -17.19
N GLY A 542 52.75 39.85 -16.34
CA GLY A 542 54.16 39.71 -16.74
C GLY A 542 54.50 38.23 -16.95
N SER A 543 55.70 37.91 -17.42
CA SER A 543 56.12 36.63 -18.01
C SER A 543 55.98 35.34 -17.17
N ASP A 544 55.47 35.40 -15.94
CA ASP A 544 55.10 34.24 -15.13
C ASP A 544 54.03 34.64 -14.09
N LEU A 545 52.85 33.99 -14.12
CA LEU A 545 51.73 34.31 -13.24
C LEU A 545 52.03 33.93 -11.79
N LEU A 546 52.75 32.82 -11.58
CA LEU A 546 53.05 32.32 -10.24
C LEU A 546 53.94 33.31 -9.48
N SER A 547 55.01 33.80 -10.11
CA SER A 547 55.95 34.73 -9.49
C SER A 547 55.28 36.04 -9.06
N ALA A 548 54.44 36.64 -9.93
CA ALA A 548 53.70 37.85 -9.60
C ALA A 548 52.71 37.64 -8.43
N CYS A 549 52.05 36.49 -8.38
CA CYS A 549 51.11 36.18 -7.30
C CYS A 549 51.83 35.89 -5.97
N THR A 550 53.01 35.27 -6.02
CA THR A 550 53.83 35.02 -4.82
C THR A 550 54.34 36.33 -4.20
N GLU A 551 54.72 37.32 -5.01
CA GLU A 551 55.10 38.64 -4.48
C GLU A 551 53.91 39.35 -3.80
N ASP A 552 52.75 39.37 -4.45
CA ASP A 552 51.52 39.93 -3.90
C ASP A 552 51.04 39.18 -2.63
N ALA A 553 51.27 37.87 -2.56
CA ALA A 553 50.96 37.03 -1.39
C ALA A 553 51.77 37.44 -0.17
N ILE A 554 53.07 37.65 -0.36
CA ILE A 554 53.98 38.10 0.71
C ILE A 554 53.53 39.48 1.23
N GLU A 555 53.14 40.38 0.34
CA GLU A 555 52.62 41.70 0.73
C GLU A 555 51.28 41.60 1.48
N ALA A 556 50.39 40.69 1.05
CA ALA A 556 49.10 40.45 1.70
C ALA A 556 49.22 39.72 3.05
N GLY A 557 50.34 39.03 3.32
CA GLY A 557 50.57 38.22 4.50
C GLY A 557 50.10 36.77 4.36
N ALA A 558 50.02 36.25 3.14
CA ALA A 558 49.77 34.83 2.88
C ALA A 558 51.07 34.02 3.02
N GLU A 559 50.94 32.80 3.56
CA GLU A 559 52.03 31.85 3.81
C GLU A 559 52.39 31.05 2.55
N ASP A 560 51.42 30.80 1.67
CA ASP A 560 51.63 30.01 0.46
C ASP A 560 50.63 30.39 -0.67
N VAL A 561 50.96 30.02 -1.91
CA VAL A 561 50.16 30.32 -3.10
C VAL A 561 50.03 29.09 -4.00
N GLU A 562 48.79 28.69 -4.27
CA GLU A 562 48.46 27.61 -5.19
C GLU A 562 47.69 28.16 -6.40
N ILE A 563 48.13 27.84 -7.62
CA ILE A 563 47.36 28.12 -8.82
C ILE A 563 46.32 27.01 -9.00
N MET A 564 45.04 27.36 -8.81
CA MET A 564 43.92 26.42 -8.93
C MET A 564 43.52 26.20 -10.38
N ASN A 565 43.62 27.26 -11.20
CA ASN A 565 43.32 27.21 -12.63
C ASN A 565 44.05 28.33 -13.37
N GLU A 566 44.93 27.97 -14.29
CA GLU A 566 45.70 28.92 -15.11
C GLU A 566 44.81 29.71 -16.09
N GLU A 567 43.82 29.07 -16.70
CA GLU A 567 42.95 29.69 -17.72
C GLU A 567 42.04 30.76 -17.11
N SER A 568 41.45 30.47 -15.94
CA SER A 568 40.61 31.44 -15.22
C SER A 568 41.41 32.33 -14.28
N ARG A 569 42.73 32.14 -14.19
CA ARG A 569 43.65 32.81 -13.24
C ARG A 569 43.14 32.78 -11.80
N LEU A 570 42.56 31.64 -11.41
CA LEU A 570 42.07 31.43 -10.05
C LEU A 570 43.25 30.98 -9.18
N ILE A 571 43.53 31.75 -8.15
CA ILE A 571 44.66 31.54 -7.24
C ILE A 571 44.13 31.40 -5.83
N ARG A 572 44.70 30.45 -5.08
CA ARG A 572 44.43 30.24 -3.67
C ARG A 572 45.63 30.69 -2.85
N PHE A 573 45.40 31.64 -1.96
CA PHE A 573 46.39 32.14 -0.99
C PHE A 573 46.13 31.49 0.36
N LEU A 574 47.09 30.73 0.90
CA LEU A 574 47.00 30.09 2.22
C LEU A 574 47.54 31.02 3.30
N CYS A 575 46.97 31.02 4.50
CA CYS A 575 47.37 31.86 5.62
C CYS A 575 46.92 31.27 6.97
N ASP A 576 47.35 31.88 8.08
CA ASP A 576 46.79 31.55 9.40
C ASP A 576 45.26 31.84 9.42
N PRO A 577 44.42 30.93 9.95
CA PRO A 577 42.97 31.12 10.00
C PRO A 577 42.50 32.43 10.66
N ASN A 578 43.31 33.04 11.52
CA ASN A 578 43.01 34.32 12.17
C ASN A 578 43.34 35.54 11.29
N GLU A 579 44.11 35.38 10.22
CA GLU A 579 44.53 36.45 9.32
C GLU A 579 43.71 36.53 8.02
N ILE A 580 42.73 35.63 7.81
CA ILE A 580 41.91 35.56 6.58
C ILE A 580 41.33 36.93 6.18
N ASP A 581 40.72 37.66 7.11
CA ASP A 581 40.11 38.97 6.82
C ASP A 581 41.14 40.02 6.40
N ARG A 582 42.34 39.97 6.97
CA ARG A 582 43.46 40.85 6.64
C ARG A 582 43.95 40.55 5.22
N VAL A 583 44.25 39.28 4.93
CA VAL A 583 44.74 38.82 3.61
C VAL A 583 43.72 39.16 2.53
N ARG A 584 42.45 38.84 2.75
CA ARG A 584 41.35 39.20 1.85
C ARG A 584 41.32 40.69 1.53
N THR A 585 41.33 41.54 2.55
CA THR A 585 41.24 43.00 2.37
C THR A 585 42.44 43.55 1.60
N GLN A 586 43.64 42.98 1.81
CA GLN A 586 44.83 43.40 1.08
C GLN A 586 44.83 42.93 -0.37
N LEU A 587 44.39 41.69 -0.64
CA LEU A 587 44.23 41.20 -2.01
C LEU A 587 43.22 42.03 -2.81
N GLU A 588 42.09 42.43 -2.20
CA GLU A 588 41.12 43.35 -2.82
C GLU A 588 41.75 44.70 -3.19
N LYS A 589 42.63 45.25 -2.33
CA LYS A 589 43.37 46.50 -2.62
C LYS A 589 44.42 46.33 -3.71
N LEU A 590 45.06 45.17 -3.76
CA LEU A 590 46.02 44.82 -4.81
C LEU A 590 45.31 44.53 -6.15
N GLY A 591 43.99 44.61 -6.23
CA GLY A 591 43.21 44.48 -7.46
C GLY A 591 42.82 43.06 -7.82
N TYR A 592 42.85 42.14 -6.84
CA TYR A 592 42.29 40.80 -7.01
C TYR A 592 40.79 40.82 -6.75
N ALA A 593 40.04 40.09 -7.58
CA ALA A 593 38.63 39.84 -7.33
C ALA A 593 38.50 38.61 -6.41
N VAL A 594 38.34 38.84 -5.11
CA VAL A 594 38.16 37.75 -4.13
C VAL A 594 36.82 37.08 -4.36
N GLU A 595 36.85 35.76 -4.62
CA GLU A 595 35.66 34.96 -4.85
C GLU A 595 35.20 34.26 -3.57
N HIS A 596 36.15 33.70 -2.81
CA HIS A 596 35.85 32.90 -1.62
C HIS A 596 36.97 33.00 -0.58
N SER A 597 36.63 32.89 0.70
CA SER A 597 37.60 32.87 1.79
C SER A 597 37.08 32.03 2.94
N GLU A 598 37.85 31.05 3.41
CA GLU A 598 37.37 30.09 4.38
C GLU A 598 38.49 29.48 5.23
N HIS A 599 38.13 29.00 6.42
CA HIS A 599 39.00 28.23 7.30
C HIS A 599 38.77 26.74 7.02
N ALA A 600 39.82 26.04 6.57
CA ALA A 600 39.79 24.62 6.24
C ALA A 600 40.83 23.79 7.03
N PHE A 601 40.66 22.46 6.95
CA PHE A 601 41.64 21.49 7.43
C PHE A 601 42.19 20.69 6.25
N PHE A 602 43.50 20.72 6.03
CA PHE A 602 44.18 20.00 4.96
C PHE A 602 44.85 18.74 5.51
N PRO A 603 44.61 17.55 4.95
CA PRO A 603 45.22 16.32 5.45
C PRO A 603 46.71 16.27 5.11
N LYS A 604 47.55 15.90 6.08
CA LYS A 604 49.01 15.73 5.87
C LYS A 604 49.37 14.56 4.96
N SER A 605 48.51 13.56 4.91
CA SER A 605 48.67 12.39 4.06
C SER A 605 47.31 11.89 3.61
N THR A 606 47.20 11.51 2.34
CA THR A 606 45.98 10.96 1.76
C THR A 606 46.00 9.44 1.70
N ILE A 607 44.82 8.83 1.65
CA ILE A 607 44.65 7.38 1.53
C ILE A 607 43.76 7.03 0.33
N LYS A 608 44.09 5.92 -0.33
CA LYS A 608 43.26 5.31 -1.38
C LYS A 608 42.41 4.21 -0.77
N LEU A 609 41.09 4.38 -0.84
CA LEU A 609 40.13 3.37 -0.43
C LEU A 609 39.87 2.38 -1.59
N ASN A 610 39.59 1.12 -1.24
CA ASN A 610 39.09 0.15 -2.22
C ASN A 610 37.63 0.50 -2.60
N PRO A 611 37.11 0.02 -3.75
CA PRO A 611 35.79 0.44 -4.24
C PRO A 611 34.65 0.23 -3.23
N ASP A 612 34.66 -0.89 -2.51
CA ASP A 612 33.63 -1.22 -1.51
C ASP A 612 33.69 -0.27 -0.29
N ALA A 613 34.90 0.05 0.20
CA ALA A 613 35.11 0.98 1.30
C ALA A 613 34.81 2.43 0.88
N THR A 614 35.13 2.81 -0.37
CA THR A 614 34.77 4.12 -0.92
C THR A 614 33.25 4.30 -0.95
N GLU A 615 32.49 3.31 -1.45
CA GLU A 615 31.03 3.39 -1.46
C GLU A 615 30.43 3.46 -0.04
N ALA A 616 30.99 2.69 0.89
CA ALA A 616 30.57 2.71 2.29
C ALA A 616 30.88 4.06 2.96
N TYR A 617 32.05 4.64 2.67
CA TYR A 617 32.48 5.93 3.21
C TYR A 617 31.65 7.09 2.66
N GLU A 618 31.40 7.14 1.35
CA GLU A 618 30.54 8.16 0.75
C GLU A 618 29.12 8.14 1.35
N LYS A 619 28.55 6.95 1.57
CA LYS A 619 27.25 6.82 2.27
C LYS A 619 27.29 7.32 3.71
N LEU A 620 28.42 7.17 4.41
CA LEU A 620 28.58 7.73 5.76
C LEU A 620 28.68 9.26 5.70
N LYS A 621 29.50 9.79 4.78
CA LYS A 621 29.70 11.22 4.56
C LYS A 621 28.39 11.93 4.24
N GLU A 622 27.58 11.37 3.34
CA GLU A 622 26.23 11.87 3.03
C GLU A 622 25.30 11.90 4.25
N LYS A 623 25.31 10.83 5.07
CA LYS A 623 24.48 10.78 6.29
C LYS A 623 24.88 11.84 7.31
N LEU A 624 26.19 12.09 7.48
CA LEU A 624 26.69 13.11 8.38
C LEU A 624 26.35 14.51 7.85
N GLN A 625 26.56 14.78 6.56
CA GLN A 625 26.19 16.05 5.91
C GLN A 625 24.69 16.37 5.97
N ALA A 626 23.84 15.35 6.06
CA ALA A 626 22.39 15.52 6.17
C ALA A 626 21.91 15.89 7.58
N MET A 627 22.77 15.82 8.61
CA MET A 627 22.39 16.16 9.99
C MET A 627 22.34 17.67 10.21
N ASP A 628 21.27 18.15 10.86
CA ASP A 628 21.10 19.57 11.19
C ASP A 628 22.17 20.02 12.20
N GLY A 629 23.08 20.88 11.74
CA GLY A 629 24.20 21.41 12.51
C GLY A 629 25.57 20.87 12.11
N VAL A 630 25.66 19.93 11.17
CA VAL A 630 26.94 19.55 10.53
C VAL A 630 27.17 20.47 9.32
N GLU A 631 28.31 21.15 9.26
CA GLU A 631 28.61 22.08 8.17
C GLU A 631 29.61 21.52 7.16
N ASP A 632 30.82 21.24 7.65
CA ASP A 632 31.95 20.91 6.82
C ASP A 632 32.61 19.63 7.31
N LEU A 633 33.02 18.81 6.35
CA LEU A 633 33.67 17.53 6.57
C LEU A 633 34.99 17.57 5.82
N TYR A 634 36.08 17.44 6.56
CA TYR A 634 37.45 17.39 6.04
C TYR A 634 38.00 15.99 6.27
N ASP A 635 38.42 15.33 5.21
CA ASP A 635 38.89 13.96 5.27
C ASP A 635 40.20 13.79 4.51
N ASN A 636 40.84 12.65 4.72
CA ASN A 636 42.10 12.31 4.09
C ASN A 636 41.95 11.31 2.93
N VAL A 637 40.78 11.22 2.30
CA VAL A 637 40.54 10.29 1.19
C VAL A 637 40.96 10.95 -0.14
N GLU A 638 41.77 10.25 -0.93
CA GLU A 638 42.20 10.75 -2.24
C GLU A 638 41.04 10.69 -3.24
N VAL A 639 40.70 11.84 -3.84
CA VAL A 639 39.65 11.92 -4.87
C VAL A 639 40.18 11.35 -6.17
N VAL A 640 39.83 10.09 -6.47
CA VAL A 640 40.12 9.47 -7.76
C VAL A 640 39.12 10.00 -8.79
N TYR A 641 39.52 10.98 -9.61
CA TYR A 641 38.75 11.38 -10.78
C TYR A 641 38.70 10.20 -11.77
N GLN A 642 37.52 9.63 -11.98
CA GLN A 642 37.24 8.68 -13.07
C GLN A 642 36.71 9.40 -14.29
#